data_AF-A0A8J7L1S2-F1
#
_entry.id   AF-A0A8J7L1S2-F1
#
_cell.length_a   1.000
_cell.length_b   1.000
_cell.length_c   1.000
_cell.angle_alpha   90.00
_cell.angle_beta   90.00
_cell.angle_gamma   90.00
#
_symmetry.space_group_name_H-M   'P 1'
#
loop_
_entity.id
_entity.type
_entity.pdbx_description
1 polymer ?
#
loop_
_entity_poly.entity_id
_entity_poly.type
_entity_poly.pdbx_seq_one_letter_code
_entity_poly.pdbx_strand_id
1 'polypeptide(L)'
;MATYSGFSDPGNNTATALNTATYIGGSLTSTSNIFQDSLSSLDRDDYYKFTLSSSSIVTLSLDGLAANSDANLILTDSNNNTITAPNLPGNASENIRFTLNNQPPNTYYARIYLVTAGVSTAYNLTLSAETILDSGIADNTITEANANRDISAAVNTGSYSATDFVASRGFVKDASDYYKFTLNNNGTIGINLNPSSGNADIQLLNSSGQSLQPAATSTQTGTNPDSINRSLAAGTYYLQVYGSADSTNYNLQVNFTADAPDQGGNTLATATSISLPATISDLVNTTDPQDYYKFTLASTALVDIRFTSLSADANLTLQNQNGSAIVPTTTQSGTTLDVIHRSLNPGTYNILVTRAAGTTAANYTLSVVAQTINPDQALNNTTNAQNLGTLNGSISRSEFVGSIDTNDYYKFNLNTASSFNLTLSGLSDNADIQLIRSNGQTIPYTNQTGTTNETINNLSLSAGTYYICVYPSGSAETFYNLDITVEPQAQQLEINPGSSSSDPDNLTNWNNTLYFTANDGSTGIQLWRSNGTTNTRITNASGFNPDDLIVFNNKLYFTATNSTFGKELWQYDGNSVNRISDINLNAGSSNPSNLTVVGNKLFFTAVDSSNTRKLWVYNSTNVSLVDINPGFSSSQSPTFTTFNSKLFFTAKNNSELWSTDGTVGGTQVISVGGTTKSYPAHLRVVGSTLYFTANDGTSGFEVWKYQSGTTASLVKDITPGNNGYAPTYLTGVGNTLYFVTDSNNDFNLELWKSDGTANGTVRIKNDGQAPNVGLGPFSLTAIADSLYFIGNDQTTGLELWKTDGTDANTVLVKDIWTGTNVNTQPNNSIPTSLVNFNGTLAFAASDGTNREVWLSDGTTANTRKVSNINATGLANPGRLTVVGTQLFFIANNGTNGTELYVL
;
A
#
# COMPACT_ATOMS: atom_id res chain seq x y z
N MET A 1 62.94 -20.62 38.62
CA MET A 1 63.60 -21.94 38.72
C MET A 1 65.09 -21.70 38.73
N ALA A 2 65.79 -22.11 39.78
CA ALA A 2 67.24 -21.96 39.90
C ALA A 2 67.89 -23.35 39.89
N THR A 3 69.03 -23.49 39.20
CA THR A 3 69.78 -24.74 39.09
C THR A 3 71.10 -24.61 39.84
N TYR A 4 71.38 -25.58 40.69
CA TYR A 4 72.56 -25.66 41.52
C TYR A 4 73.37 -26.90 41.13
N SER A 5 74.69 -26.76 41.01
CA SER A 5 75.64 -27.82 40.66
C SER A 5 77.00 -27.52 41.27
N GLY A 6 77.87 -28.53 41.45
CA GLY A 6 79.23 -28.34 41.96
C GLY A 6 79.30 -27.95 43.45
N PHE A 7 78.26 -28.29 44.21
CA PHE A 7 78.24 -28.23 45.66
C PHE A 7 79.00 -29.42 46.28
N SER A 8 79.18 -29.40 47.60
CA SER A 8 79.73 -30.57 48.31
C SER A 8 78.78 -31.76 48.18
N ASP A 9 79.35 -32.94 47.99
CA ASP A 9 78.67 -34.24 47.97
C ASP A 9 77.52 -34.29 48.99
N PRO A 10 76.27 -34.61 48.57
CA PRO A 10 75.10 -34.62 49.43
C PRO A 10 75.14 -35.64 50.55
N GLY A 11 76.11 -36.56 50.56
CA GLY A 11 76.38 -37.46 51.65
C GLY A 11 75.37 -38.60 51.75
N ASN A 12 75.84 -39.71 52.33
CA ASN A 12 75.15 -41.00 52.30
C ASN A 12 74.18 -41.28 53.46
N ASN A 13 73.90 -40.30 54.31
CA ASN A 13 72.96 -40.42 55.42
C ASN A 13 72.43 -39.06 55.90
N THR A 14 71.42 -39.08 56.77
CA THR A 14 70.73 -37.87 57.27
C THR A 14 71.62 -36.91 58.09
N ALA A 15 72.76 -37.37 58.64
CA ALA A 15 73.69 -36.53 59.40
C ALA A 15 74.67 -35.77 58.49
N THR A 16 74.98 -36.31 57.32
CA THR A 16 75.87 -35.70 56.32
C THR A 16 75.14 -35.03 55.16
N ALA A 17 73.80 -35.08 55.16
CA ALA A 17 72.92 -34.56 54.12
C ALA A 17 73.24 -33.12 53.68
N LEU A 18 73.18 -32.83 52.37
CA LEU A 18 73.28 -31.48 51.85
C LEU A 18 72.13 -30.63 52.39
N ASN A 19 72.45 -29.56 53.13
CA ASN A 19 71.45 -28.61 53.56
C ASN A 19 71.07 -27.67 52.42
N THR A 20 69.91 -27.90 51.81
CA THR A 20 69.43 -27.11 50.66
C THR A 20 69.22 -25.64 51.01
N ALA A 21 68.92 -25.33 52.27
CA ALA A 21 68.69 -23.97 52.75
C ALA A 21 69.87 -23.03 52.52
N THR A 22 71.10 -23.55 52.50
CA THR A 22 72.32 -22.78 52.21
C THR A 22 72.35 -22.22 50.78
N TYR A 23 71.65 -22.87 49.85
CA TYR A 23 71.62 -22.53 48.42
C TYR A 23 70.38 -21.74 48.03
N ILE A 24 69.22 -22.11 48.59
CA ILE A 24 67.94 -21.48 48.26
C ILE A 24 67.58 -20.32 49.20
N GLY A 25 68.36 -20.11 50.27
CA GLY A 25 68.17 -18.99 51.20
C GLY A 25 67.09 -19.20 52.26
N GLY A 26 66.74 -20.44 52.60
CA GLY A 26 65.75 -20.75 53.64
C GLY A 26 65.02 -22.08 53.46
N SER A 27 63.80 -22.18 53.98
CA SER A 27 62.88 -23.31 53.77
C SER A 27 62.41 -23.39 52.31
N LEU A 28 61.92 -24.55 51.88
CA LEU A 28 61.34 -24.69 50.53
C LEU A 28 60.15 -23.74 50.35
N THR A 29 60.03 -23.19 49.15
CA THR A 29 58.92 -22.35 48.70
C THR A 29 58.33 -22.94 47.42
N SER A 30 57.27 -22.32 46.88
CA SER A 30 56.65 -22.77 45.62
C SER A 30 57.57 -22.63 44.40
N THR A 31 58.68 -21.89 44.53
CA THR A 31 59.69 -21.80 43.46
C THR A 31 60.48 -23.10 43.38
N SER A 32 60.40 -23.79 42.24
CA SER A 32 61.19 -25.00 41.99
C SER A 32 62.69 -24.72 41.94
N ASN A 33 63.45 -25.54 42.68
CA ASN A 33 64.92 -25.50 42.73
C ASN A 33 65.47 -26.85 42.28
N ILE A 34 66.43 -26.83 41.36
CA ILE A 34 67.04 -28.03 40.78
C ILE A 34 68.44 -28.21 41.35
N PHE A 35 68.72 -29.37 41.91
CA PHE A 35 70.04 -29.79 42.37
C PHE A 35 70.56 -30.89 41.45
N GLN A 36 71.72 -30.67 40.83
CA GLN A 36 72.32 -31.62 39.89
C GLN A 36 73.54 -32.28 40.52
N ASP A 37 73.54 -33.61 40.55
CA ASP A 37 74.67 -34.41 41.01
C ASP A 37 74.71 -35.77 40.29
N SER A 38 75.55 -36.70 40.77
CA SER A 38 75.67 -38.03 40.21
C SER A 38 75.96 -39.10 41.26
N LEU A 39 75.31 -40.25 41.12
CA LEU A 39 75.60 -41.45 41.89
C LEU A 39 76.60 -42.36 41.16
N SER A 40 77.35 -43.15 41.91
CA SER A 40 78.33 -44.12 41.44
C SER A 40 78.42 -45.35 42.36
N SER A 41 79.31 -46.29 42.07
CA SER A 41 79.54 -47.44 42.96
C SER A 41 80.22 -47.06 44.28
N LEU A 42 80.91 -45.91 44.34
CA LEU A 42 81.58 -45.40 45.54
C LEU A 42 80.67 -44.46 46.35
N ASP A 43 79.73 -43.82 45.67
CA ASP A 43 78.74 -42.93 46.25
C ASP A 43 77.35 -43.34 45.78
N ARG A 44 76.65 -44.10 46.61
CA ARG A 44 75.41 -44.81 46.23
C ARG A 44 74.15 -44.13 46.74
N ASP A 45 74.28 -43.12 47.57
CA ASP A 45 73.19 -42.52 48.32
C ASP A 45 73.47 -41.03 48.48
N ASP A 46 72.52 -40.21 48.05
CA ASP A 46 72.53 -38.77 48.25
C ASP A 46 71.35 -38.35 49.10
N TYR A 47 71.60 -37.57 50.15
CA TYR A 47 70.56 -37.03 51.03
C TYR A 47 70.51 -35.51 50.94
N TYR A 48 69.35 -34.97 50.57
CA TYR A 48 69.08 -33.54 50.57
C TYR A 48 68.16 -33.19 51.74
N LYS A 49 68.70 -32.44 52.69
CA LYS A 49 67.97 -31.94 53.85
C LYS A 49 67.23 -30.65 53.50
N PHE A 50 65.93 -30.61 53.77
CA PHE A 50 65.11 -29.41 53.63
C PHE A 50 64.15 -29.22 54.81
N THR A 51 63.63 -27.99 54.95
CA THR A 51 62.65 -27.62 55.97
C THR A 51 61.46 -26.92 55.32
N LEU A 52 60.34 -26.88 56.03
CA LEU A 52 59.13 -26.16 55.62
C LEU A 52 58.85 -25.03 56.61
N SER A 53 58.36 -23.90 56.11
CA SER A 53 57.93 -22.77 56.95
C SER A 53 56.47 -22.92 57.42
N SER A 54 55.66 -23.71 56.71
CA SER A 54 54.26 -24.02 57.02
C SER A 54 53.91 -25.42 56.49
N SER A 55 52.72 -25.93 56.83
CA SER A 55 52.22 -27.17 56.21
C SER A 55 52.04 -26.92 54.72
N SER A 56 52.62 -27.80 53.91
CA SER A 56 52.82 -27.55 52.48
C SER A 56 52.58 -28.80 51.64
N ILE A 57 52.19 -28.58 50.39
CA ILE A 57 52.22 -29.54 49.30
C ILE A 57 53.66 -29.57 48.76
N VAL A 58 54.40 -30.62 49.08
CA VAL A 58 55.79 -30.80 48.63
C VAL A 58 55.79 -31.57 47.32
N THR A 59 56.53 -31.06 46.34
CA THR A 59 56.78 -31.71 45.06
C THR A 59 58.27 -31.97 44.91
N LEU A 60 58.63 -33.23 44.70
CA LEU A 60 59.98 -33.68 44.40
C LEU A 60 59.94 -34.41 43.06
N SER A 61 60.86 -34.08 42.16
CA SER A 61 61.02 -34.78 40.88
C SER A 61 62.47 -35.18 40.69
N LEU A 62 62.71 -36.45 40.42
CA LEU A 62 63.99 -37.00 40.01
C LEU A 62 63.94 -37.28 38.50
N ASP A 63 64.84 -36.66 37.75
CA ASP A 63 65.00 -36.92 36.31
C ASP A 63 66.46 -36.88 35.88
N GLY A 64 66.73 -36.96 34.57
CA GLY A 64 68.09 -36.85 34.03
C GLY A 64 68.95 -38.11 34.17
N LEU A 65 68.36 -39.24 34.57
CA LEU A 65 69.05 -40.51 34.70
C LEU A 65 69.56 -41.04 33.34
N ALA A 66 70.75 -41.63 33.33
CA ALA A 66 71.33 -42.24 32.14
C ALA A 66 70.53 -43.47 31.66
N ALA A 67 70.59 -43.77 30.36
CA ALA A 67 69.73 -44.80 29.74
C ALA A 67 69.85 -46.24 30.30
N ASN A 68 70.93 -46.55 31.02
CA ASN A 68 71.23 -47.89 31.55
C ASN A 68 71.47 -47.88 33.08
N SER A 69 70.94 -46.88 33.78
CA SER A 69 71.01 -46.76 35.24
C SER A 69 69.62 -46.75 35.86
N ASP A 70 69.58 -47.00 37.16
CA ASP A 70 68.35 -46.99 37.96
C ASP A 70 68.67 -46.40 39.32
N ALA A 71 67.98 -45.31 39.66
CA ALA A 71 68.07 -44.62 40.94
C ALA A 71 66.68 -44.20 41.40
N ASN A 72 66.39 -44.45 42.67
CA ASN A 72 65.06 -44.21 43.25
C ASN A 72 65.10 -42.99 44.18
N LEU A 73 64.04 -42.21 44.12
CA LEU A 73 63.73 -41.09 44.99
C LEU A 73 62.83 -41.56 46.14
N ILE A 74 63.21 -41.21 47.37
CA ILE A 74 62.42 -41.45 48.56
C ILE A 74 62.34 -40.15 49.36
N LEU A 75 61.15 -39.84 49.86
CA LEU A 75 60.97 -38.81 50.88
C LEU A 75 60.98 -39.48 52.26
N THR A 76 61.86 -39.05 53.16
CA THR A 76 61.97 -39.55 54.54
C THR A 76 61.80 -38.45 55.60
N ASP A 77 61.40 -38.87 56.80
CA ASP A 77 61.32 -38.01 57.98
C ASP A 77 62.70 -37.84 58.65
N SER A 78 62.75 -37.07 59.75
CA SER A 78 63.98 -36.83 60.52
C SER A 78 64.60 -38.08 61.17
N ASN A 79 63.82 -39.15 61.32
CA ASN A 79 64.28 -40.44 61.85
C ASN A 79 64.67 -41.41 60.73
N ASN A 80 64.70 -40.94 59.47
CA ASN A 80 64.93 -41.71 58.26
C ASN A 80 63.86 -42.77 57.95
N ASN A 81 62.64 -42.62 58.49
CA ASN A 81 61.51 -43.44 58.07
C ASN A 81 61.01 -42.96 56.71
N THR A 82 60.72 -43.90 55.80
CA THR A 82 60.10 -43.58 54.52
C THR A 82 58.69 -43.03 54.71
N ILE A 83 58.47 -41.80 54.22
CA ILE A 83 57.15 -41.18 54.13
C ILE A 83 56.46 -41.68 52.86
N THR A 84 57.15 -41.61 51.72
CA THR A 84 56.64 -42.12 50.44
C THR A 84 57.77 -42.36 49.44
N ALA A 85 57.55 -43.30 48.52
CA ALA A 85 58.51 -43.72 47.50
C ALA A 85 57.75 -44.24 46.26
N PRO A 86 57.92 -43.65 45.06
CA PRO A 86 57.30 -44.14 43.83
C PRO A 86 57.97 -45.42 43.29
N ASN A 87 59.30 -45.59 43.46
CA ASN A 87 60.10 -46.77 43.08
C ASN A 87 59.78 -47.31 41.67
N LEU A 88 59.94 -46.48 40.65
CA LEU A 88 59.73 -46.85 39.26
C LEU A 88 61.01 -47.49 38.69
N PRO A 89 60.94 -48.62 37.97
CA PRO A 89 62.14 -49.30 37.49
C PRO A 89 62.85 -48.53 36.37
N GLY A 90 64.18 -48.59 36.35
CA GLY A 90 65.02 -48.05 35.28
C GLY A 90 65.28 -46.55 35.38
N ASN A 91 65.35 -45.86 34.23
CA ASN A 91 65.71 -44.44 34.17
C ASN A 91 64.49 -43.50 34.04
N ALA A 92 63.30 -43.98 34.41
CA ALA A 92 62.07 -43.20 34.36
C ALA A 92 62.11 -42.06 35.39
N SER A 93 61.54 -40.91 35.04
CA SER A 93 61.42 -39.81 36.00
C SER A 93 60.50 -40.21 37.15
N GLU A 94 60.97 -40.00 38.38
CA GLU A 94 60.20 -40.27 39.58
C GLU A 94 59.64 -38.99 40.17
N ASN A 95 58.37 -38.99 40.53
CA ASN A 95 57.70 -37.83 41.09
C ASN A 95 57.03 -38.18 42.42
N ILE A 96 57.33 -37.39 43.45
CA ILE A 96 56.63 -37.41 44.73
C ILE A 96 55.89 -36.09 44.86
N ARG A 97 54.56 -36.17 44.97
CA ARG A 97 53.71 -35.04 45.35
C ARG A 97 52.91 -35.42 46.59
N PHE A 98 53.14 -34.72 47.69
CA PHE A 98 52.64 -35.16 48.99
C PHE A 98 52.45 -34.00 49.95
N THR A 99 51.43 -34.07 50.80
CA THR A 99 51.15 -33.03 51.80
C THR A 99 51.88 -33.35 53.09
N LEU A 100 52.62 -32.39 53.62
CA LEU A 100 53.39 -32.54 54.85
C LEU A 100 52.89 -31.53 55.89
N ASN A 101 52.66 -32.02 57.11
CA ASN A 101 52.32 -31.18 58.25
C ASN A 101 53.61 -30.56 58.83
N ASN A 102 53.58 -29.27 59.15
CA ASN A 102 54.71 -28.56 59.78
C ASN A 102 54.48 -28.26 61.27
N GLN A 103 53.57 -28.99 61.92
CA GLN A 103 53.27 -28.84 63.35
C GLN A 103 53.43 -30.18 64.08
N PRO A 104 54.52 -30.41 64.85
CA PRO A 104 55.63 -29.47 65.12
C PRO A 104 56.58 -29.28 63.92
N PRO A 105 57.39 -28.19 63.86
CA PRO A 105 58.35 -27.96 62.80
C PRO A 105 59.28 -29.15 62.60
N ASN A 106 59.37 -29.65 61.37
CA ASN A 106 60.12 -30.88 61.09
C ASN A 106 61.14 -30.68 59.96
N THR A 107 62.18 -31.52 59.98
CA THR A 107 63.17 -31.61 58.92
C THR A 107 62.86 -32.83 58.06
N TYR A 108 62.87 -32.65 56.75
CA TYR A 108 62.60 -33.70 55.77
C TYR A 108 63.81 -33.93 54.88
N TYR A 109 63.90 -35.13 54.32
CA TYR A 109 65.01 -35.53 53.48
C TYR A 109 64.50 -36.13 52.17
N ALA A 110 65.01 -35.63 51.05
CA ALA A 110 64.93 -36.34 49.78
C ALA A 110 66.17 -37.22 49.66
N ARG A 111 65.98 -38.54 49.68
CA ARG A 111 67.04 -39.52 49.47
C ARG A 111 66.97 -40.01 48.04
N ILE A 112 68.10 -40.00 47.35
CA ILE A 112 68.26 -40.61 46.04
C ILE A 112 69.29 -41.72 46.19
N TYR A 113 68.98 -42.93 45.74
CA TYR A 113 69.91 -44.04 45.90
C TYR A 113 69.95 -44.94 44.68
N LEU A 114 71.15 -45.46 44.41
CA LEU A 114 71.44 -46.26 43.23
C LEU A 114 70.99 -47.71 43.44
N VAL A 115 70.00 -48.13 42.66
CA VAL A 115 69.40 -49.48 42.71
C VAL A 115 70.33 -50.50 42.03
N THR A 116 70.87 -50.16 40.86
CA THR A 116 71.73 -51.05 40.08
C THR A 116 73.19 -50.93 40.52
N ALA A 117 73.81 -52.04 40.93
CA ALA A 117 75.22 -52.05 41.32
C ALA A 117 76.15 -52.00 40.10
N GLY A 118 77.25 -51.22 40.19
CA GLY A 118 78.30 -51.18 39.15
C GLY A 118 78.07 -50.18 38.01
N VAL A 119 77.03 -49.35 38.08
CA VAL A 119 76.77 -48.25 37.14
C VAL A 119 76.96 -46.89 37.83
N SER A 120 77.00 -45.81 37.04
CA SER A 120 77.00 -44.43 37.53
C SER A 120 75.98 -43.63 36.73
N THR A 121 75.29 -42.69 37.36
CA THR A 121 74.26 -41.87 36.73
C THR A 121 74.28 -40.46 37.28
N ALA A 122 74.22 -39.47 36.39
CA ALA A 122 73.81 -38.12 36.78
C ALA A 122 72.30 -38.11 37.06
N TYR A 123 71.85 -37.13 37.82
CA TYR A 123 70.45 -36.85 38.05
C TYR A 123 70.20 -35.36 38.27
N ASN A 124 68.96 -34.94 38.07
CA ASN A 124 68.45 -33.66 38.55
C ASN A 124 67.35 -33.91 39.57
N LEU A 125 67.54 -33.38 40.78
CA LEU A 125 66.52 -33.37 41.82
C LEU A 125 65.86 -31.99 41.85
N THR A 126 64.60 -31.93 41.48
CA THR A 126 63.78 -30.73 41.64
C THR A 126 63.03 -30.77 42.96
N LEU A 127 63.10 -29.72 43.78
CA LEU A 127 62.32 -29.56 45.01
C LEU A 127 61.51 -28.26 45.01
N SER A 128 60.23 -28.34 45.39
CA SER A 128 59.38 -27.19 45.71
C SER A 128 58.38 -27.54 46.82
N ALA A 129 57.85 -26.52 47.48
CA ALA A 129 56.82 -26.65 48.50
C ALA A 129 55.82 -25.48 48.43
N GLU A 130 54.56 -25.78 48.13
CA GLU A 130 53.48 -24.81 48.13
C GLU A 130 52.74 -24.83 49.46
N THR A 131 52.51 -23.67 50.09
CA THR A 131 51.74 -23.59 51.33
C THR A 131 50.29 -24.02 51.08
N ILE A 132 49.74 -24.84 51.99
CA ILE A 132 48.32 -25.23 51.95
C ILE A 132 47.44 -24.01 52.24
N LEU A 133 46.50 -23.71 51.35
CA LEU A 133 45.56 -22.60 51.42
C LEU A 133 44.18 -23.08 51.91
N ASP A 134 44.16 -23.75 53.05
CA ASP A 134 42.92 -24.21 53.68
C ASP A 134 42.15 -23.03 54.32
N SER A 135 40.84 -22.95 54.05
CA SER A 135 39.95 -21.92 54.56
C SER A 135 39.71 -22.00 56.08
N GLY A 136 40.04 -23.14 56.71
CA GLY A 136 39.84 -23.42 58.13
C GLY A 136 38.38 -23.66 58.51
N ILE A 137 37.51 -23.82 57.51
CA ILE A 137 36.08 -24.11 57.68
C ILE A 137 35.91 -25.62 57.73
N ALA A 138 35.13 -26.14 58.69
CA ALA A 138 34.75 -27.56 58.67
C ALA A 138 33.65 -27.76 57.62
N ASP A 139 33.95 -28.51 56.57
CA ASP A 139 33.08 -28.71 55.40
C ASP A 139 33.33 -30.03 54.64
N ASN A 140 33.93 -31.01 55.31
CA ASN A 140 34.23 -32.33 54.74
C ASN A 140 32.99 -33.19 54.44
N THR A 141 31.82 -32.75 54.92
CA THR A 141 30.54 -33.44 54.75
C THR A 141 29.41 -32.44 54.46
N ILE A 142 28.32 -32.93 53.88
CA ILE A 142 27.08 -32.15 53.69
C ILE A 142 26.57 -31.55 55.02
N THR A 143 26.71 -32.28 56.13
CA THR A 143 26.26 -31.80 57.46
C THR A 143 27.07 -30.60 57.92
N GLU A 144 28.38 -30.64 57.70
CA GLU A 144 29.30 -29.55 58.03
C GLU A 144 29.08 -28.35 57.11
N ALA A 145 28.89 -28.55 55.80
CA ALA A 145 28.54 -27.49 54.87
C ALA A 145 27.22 -26.79 55.23
N ASN A 146 26.21 -27.54 55.70
CA ASN A 146 24.95 -26.97 56.20
C ASN A 146 25.16 -26.02 57.39
N ALA A 147 26.12 -26.30 58.26
CA ALA A 147 26.40 -25.50 59.45
C ALA A 147 27.35 -24.34 59.15
N ASN A 148 28.32 -24.54 58.26
CA ASN A 148 29.51 -23.69 58.21
C ASN A 148 29.83 -23.12 56.81
N ARG A 149 29.24 -23.66 55.73
CA ARG A 149 29.58 -23.29 54.33
C ARG A 149 28.35 -23.17 53.42
N ASP A 150 27.38 -22.39 53.87
CA ASP A 150 26.19 -22.00 53.09
C ASP A 150 26.45 -20.73 52.29
N ILE A 151 26.56 -20.86 50.96
CA ILE A 151 26.87 -19.77 50.02
C ILE A 151 25.61 -19.20 49.34
N SER A 152 24.41 -19.57 49.81
CA SER A 152 23.14 -19.20 49.18
C SER A 152 23.00 -17.69 48.94
N ALA A 153 23.37 -16.87 49.92
CA ALA A 153 23.22 -15.41 49.82
C ALA A 153 24.06 -14.84 48.68
N ALA A 154 25.35 -15.22 48.59
CA ALA A 154 26.26 -14.73 47.58
C ALA A 154 25.84 -15.15 46.16
N VAL A 155 25.44 -16.43 46.01
CA VAL A 155 25.02 -16.98 44.72
C VAL A 155 23.75 -16.28 44.20
N ASN A 156 22.73 -16.03 45.04
CA ASN A 156 21.50 -15.36 44.57
C ASN A 156 21.67 -13.87 44.27
N THR A 157 22.75 -13.22 44.74
CA THR A 157 23.01 -11.79 44.51
C THR A 157 24.06 -11.50 43.45
N GLY A 158 24.67 -12.52 42.85
CA GLY A 158 25.69 -12.38 41.82
C GLY A 158 26.60 -13.60 41.71
N SER A 159 27.80 -13.51 42.28
CA SER A 159 28.81 -14.57 42.25
C SER A 159 29.45 -14.82 43.62
N TYR A 160 29.93 -16.04 43.80
CA TYR A 160 30.71 -16.49 44.94
C TYR A 160 32.09 -16.95 44.45
N SER A 161 33.14 -16.58 45.18
CA SER A 161 34.50 -17.04 44.92
C SER A 161 35.19 -17.44 46.22
N ALA A 162 35.89 -18.57 46.20
CA ALA A 162 36.67 -19.05 47.34
C ALA A 162 37.99 -19.68 46.90
N THR A 163 38.99 -19.60 47.75
CA THR A 163 40.18 -20.45 47.66
C THR A 163 40.14 -21.47 48.78
N ASP A 164 40.43 -22.72 48.46
CA ASP A 164 40.57 -23.77 49.46
C ASP A 164 41.54 -24.87 49.00
N PHE A 165 41.56 -25.98 49.73
CA PHE A 165 42.48 -27.06 49.53
C PHE A 165 41.81 -28.43 49.69
N VAL A 166 42.09 -29.33 48.74
CA VAL A 166 41.75 -30.75 48.88
C VAL A 166 42.99 -31.62 48.77
N ALA A 167 43.02 -32.69 49.57
CA ALA A 167 44.07 -33.69 49.56
C ALA A 167 43.53 -35.12 49.47
N SER A 168 44.25 -35.94 48.72
CA SER A 168 44.03 -37.39 48.65
C SER A 168 45.19 -38.20 49.24
N ARG A 169 46.35 -37.57 49.51
CA ARG A 169 47.58 -38.23 49.96
C ARG A 169 48.36 -37.38 50.96
N GLY A 170 48.91 -38.02 52.00
CA GLY A 170 49.75 -37.40 53.02
C GLY A 170 48.99 -36.93 54.25
N PHE A 171 49.33 -35.74 54.76
CA PHE A 171 48.52 -35.07 55.77
C PHE A 171 47.22 -34.58 55.14
N VAL A 172 46.23 -35.47 55.09
CA VAL A 172 44.88 -35.18 54.59
C VAL A 172 44.10 -34.48 55.70
N LYS A 173 44.14 -33.14 55.68
CA LYS A 173 43.29 -32.31 56.52
C LYS A 173 41.86 -32.29 55.97
N ASP A 174 41.73 -32.05 54.67
CA ASP A 174 40.46 -31.95 53.97
C ASP A 174 40.48 -32.86 52.72
N ALA A 175 39.58 -33.84 52.70
CA ALA A 175 39.49 -34.83 51.62
C ALA A 175 38.46 -34.43 50.56
N SER A 176 37.51 -33.58 50.94
CA SER A 176 36.46 -33.05 50.09
C SER A 176 35.93 -31.78 50.72
N ASP A 177 35.55 -30.81 49.92
CA ASP A 177 34.97 -29.55 50.39
C ASP A 177 33.55 -29.44 49.85
N TYR A 178 32.58 -29.31 50.75
CA TYR A 178 31.16 -29.18 50.39
C TYR A 178 30.69 -27.74 50.54
N TYR A 179 30.06 -27.22 49.49
CA TYR A 179 29.41 -25.91 49.47
C TYR A 179 27.91 -26.09 49.29
N LYS A 180 27.12 -25.57 50.22
CA LYS A 180 25.65 -25.59 50.10
C LYS A 180 25.16 -24.31 49.46
N PHE A 181 24.20 -24.40 48.54
CA PHE A 181 23.47 -23.24 48.05
C PHE A 181 22.00 -23.55 47.81
N THR A 182 21.14 -22.56 48.05
CA THR A 182 19.70 -22.61 47.79
C THR A 182 19.35 -21.53 46.79
N LEU A 183 18.76 -21.91 45.66
CA LEU A 183 18.29 -20.98 44.62
C LEU A 183 16.85 -20.57 44.91
N ASN A 184 16.59 -19.25 44.93
CA ASN A 184 15.26 -18.72 45.18
C ASN A 184 14.37 -18.73 43.93
N ASN A 185 14.98 -18.73 42.75
CA ASN A 185 14.32 -18.76 41.45
C ASN A 185 14.93 -19.87 40.60
N ASN A 186 14.22 -20.29 39.55
CA ASN A 186 14.83 -21.07 38.48
C ASN A 186 15.90 -20.22 37.79
N GLY A 187 16.92 -20.85 37.22
CA GLY A 187 17.98 -20.13 36.52
C GLY A 187 19.16 -21.01 36.14
N THR A 188 20.20 -20.39 35.61
CA THR A 188 21.42 -21.07 35.17
C THR A 188 22.56 -20.87 36.16
N ILE A 189 23.12 -21.97 36.66
CA ILE A 189 24.33 -22.00 37.49
C ILE A 189 25.55 -22.20 36.60
N GLY A 190 26.57 -21.35 36.75
CA GLY A 190 27.91 -21.55 36.23
C GLY A 190 28.88 -21.81 37.39
N ILE A 191 29.73 -22.82 37.24
CA ILE A 191 30.73 -23.23 38.23
C ILE A 191 32.05 -23.39 37.48
N ASN A 192 33.12 -22.77 37.98
CA ASN A 192 34.48 -22.93 37.47
C ASN A 192 35.42 -23.24 38.65
N LEU A 193 36.10 -24.38 38.59
CA LEU A 193 37.14 -24.79 39.52
C LEU A 193 38.50 -24.69 38.83
N ASN A 194 39.42 -23.92 39.40
CA ASN A 194 40.77 -23.76 38.90
C ASN A 194 41.77 -24.34 39.92
N PRO A 195 42.24 -25.57 39.75
CA PRO A 195 43.29 -26.12 40.60
C PRO A 195 44.64 -25.44 40.33
N SER A 196 45.43 -25.20 41.36
CA SER A 196 46.68 -24.42 41.27
C SER A 196 47.87 -25.23 40.74
N SER A 197 47.99 -26.51 41.13
CA SER A 197 49.22 -27.28 40.87
C SER A 197 49.07 -28.81 40.91
N GLY A 198 47.89 -29.35 41.24
CA GLY A 198 47.54 -30.79 41.18
C GLY A 198 46.11 -30.99 40.69
N ASN A 199 45.56 -32.21 40.78
CA ASN A 199 44.20 -32.49 40.30
C ASN A 199 43.13 -32.40 41.40
N ALA A 200 42.02 -31.72 41.11
CA ALA A 200 40.80 -31.70 41.92
C ALA A 200 39.59 -31.70 40.99
N ASP A 201 38.58 -32.50 41.33
CA ASP A 201 37.37 -32.66 40.52
C ASP A 201 36.19 -31.97 41.21
N ILE A 202 35.15 -31.65 40.44
CA ILE A 202 33.89 -31.11 40.97
C ILE A 202 32.70 -31.99 40.64
N GLN A 203 31.75 -32.07 41.58
CA GLN A 203 30.41 -32.55 41.27
C GLN A 203 29.28 -31.78 41.93
N LEU A 204 28.16 -31.66 41.20
CA LEU A 204 26.93 -31.02 41.65
C LEU A 204 25.90 -32.06 42.10
N LEU A 205 25.39 -31.89 43.31
CA LEU A 205 24.52 -32.80 44.03
C LEU A 205 23.14 -32.17 44.31
N ASN A 206 22.10 -33.00 44.33
CA ASN A 206 20.76 -32.59 44.76
C ASN A 206 20.66 -32.47 46.30
N SER A 207 19.48 -32.06 46.80
CA SER A 207 19.22 -31.91 48.24
C SER A 207 19.38 -33.21 49.06
N SER A 208 19.31 -34.37 48.42
CA SER A 208 19.56 -35.68 49.04
C SER A 208 21.02 -36.16 48.96
N GLY A 209 21.92 -35.34 48.41
CA GLY A 209 23.35 -35.67 48.26
C GLY A 209 23.68 -36.58 47.08
N GLN A 210 22.76 -36.75 46.12
CA GLN A 210 22.99 -37.56 44.91
C GLN A 210 23.44 -36.69 43.75
N SER A 211 24.41 -37.16 42.97
CA SER A 211 24.92 -36.47 41.77
C SER A 211 23.83 -36.28 40.72
N LEU A 212 23.72 -35.07 40.16
CA LEU A 212 22.75 -34.75 39.13
C LEU A 212 23.24 -35.28 37.76
N GLN A 213 22.96 -36.53 37.42
CA GLN A 213 23.36 -37.10 36.13
C GLN A 213 22.65 -36.44 34.93
N PRO A 214 23.17 -36.51 33.68
CA PRO A 214 24.39 -37.20 33.23
C PRO A 214 25.65 -36.33 33.14
N ALA A 215 25.60 -35.04 33.51
CA ALA A 215 26.71 -34.08 33.34
C ALA A 215 26.83 -33.11 34.53
N ALA A 216 26.87 -33.65 35.75
CA ALA A 216 27.14 -32.88 36.97
C ALA A 216 28.50 -33.15 37.57
N THR A 217 29.39 -33.84 36.85
CA THR A 217 30.75 -34.12 37.31
C THR A 217 31.71 -33.70 36.21
N SER A 218 32.77 -33.01 36.58
CA SER A 218 33.89 -32.70 35.69
C SER A 218 35.15 -33.25 36.34
N THR A 219 35.90 -34.05 35.55
CA THR A 219 37.06 -34.83 36.00
C THR A 219 38.25 -34.59 35.08
N GLN A 220 38.53 -33.33 34.74
CA GLN A 220 39.70 -33.01 33.93
C GLN A 220 40.96 -33.46 34.66
N THR A 221 42.00 -33.85 33.91
CA THR A 221 43.24 -34.34 34.53
C THR A 221 44.25 -33.22 34.71
N GLY A 222 44.98 -33.24 35.83
CA GLY A 222 46.11 -32.33 36.07
C GLY A 222 45.63 -30.96 36.56
N THR A 223 46.18 -29.87 36.03
CA THR A 223 45.85 -28.49 36.45
C THR A 223 44.81 -27.82 35.55
N ASN A 224 44.10 -28.58 34.72
CA ASN A 224 43.10 -28.03 33.81
C ASN A 224 41.85 -27.61 34.61
N PRO A 225 41.25 -26.45 34.33
CA PRO A 225 40.02 -26.04 35.01
C PRO A 225 38.85 -26.99 34.71
N ASP A 226 38.06 -27.27 35.75
CA ASP A 226 36.79 -27.97 35.65
C ASP A 226 35.63 -26.98 35.63
N SER A 227 34.59 -27.24 34.83
CA SER A 227 33.44 -26.35 34.76
C SER A 227 32.11 -27.09 34.63
N ILE A 228 31.07 -26.53 35.25
CA ILE A 228 29.67 -26.99 35.13
C ILE A 228 28.82 -25.77 34.79
N ASN A 229 28.04 -25.85 33.71
CA ASN A 229 27.04 -24.84 33.36
C ASN A 229 25.68 -25.53 33.17
N ARG A 230 24.67 -25.17 33.98
CA ARG A 230 23.41 -25.92 34.03
C ARG A 230 22.21 -25.10 34.49
N SER A 231 21.06 -25.32 33.86
CA SER A 231 19.77 -24.83 34.36
C SER A 231 19.28 -25.67 35.54
N LEU A 232 18.89 -25.01 36.62
CA LEU A 232 18.38 -25.61 37.85
C LEU A 232 17.08 -24.91 38.25
N ALA A 233 16.18 -25.69 38.83
CA ALA A 233 14.98 -25.15 39.47
C ALA A 233 15.34 -24.51 40.82
N ALA A 234 14.44 -23.67 41.35
CA ALA A 234 14.52 -23.21 42.72
C ALA A 234 14.59 -24.41 43.69
N GLY A 235 15.53 -24.37 44.63
CA GLY A 235 15.79 -25.49 45.51
C GLY A 235 17.21 -25.51 46.08
N THR A 236 17.47 -26.46 46.96
CA THR A 236 18.76 -26.63 47.64
C THR A 236 19.63 -27.66 46.93
N TYR A 237 20.90 -27.30 46.73
CA TYR A 237 21.92 -28.08 46.05
C TYR A 237 23.24 -28.03 46.84
N TYR A 238 24.14 -28.96 46.52
CA TYR A 238 25.49 -28.99 47.07
C TYR A 238 26.51 -29.14 45.96
N LEU A 239 27.62 -28.41 46.04
CA LEU A 239 28.80 -28.62 45.23
C LEU A 239 29.83 -29.34 46.10
N GLN A 240 30.40 -30.43 45.59
CA GLN A 240 31.54 -31.11 46.21
C GLN A 240 32.76 -30.89 45.33
N VAL A 241 33.81 -30.32 45.90
CA VAL A 241 35.18 -30.33 45.36
C VAL A 241 35.92 -31.46 46.05
N TYR A 242 36.64 -32.32 45.32
CA TYR A 242 37.34 -33.45 45.94
C TYR A 242 38.65 -33.79 45.22
N GLY A 243 39.62 -34.30 45.98
CA GLY A 243 40.90 -34.76 45.42
C GLY A 243 40.76 -36.12 44.74
N SER A 244 41.00 -36.22 43.44
CA SER A 244 40.82 -37.46 42.65
C SER A 244 42.09 -38.30 42.50
N ALA A 245 43.28 -37.68 42.60
CA ALA A 245 44.57 -38.40 42.50
C ALA A 245 45.74 -37.72 43.25
N ASP A 246 45.70 -36.39 43.38
CA ASP A 246 46.72 -35.56 44.01
C ASP A 246 46.13 -34.65 45.10
N SER A 247 46.98 -33.81 45.70
CA SER A 247 46.57 -32.71 46.57
C SER A 247 46.85 -31.37 45.89
N THR A 248 45.93 -30.42 46.00
CA THR A 248 46.04 -29.11 45.37
C THR A 248 45.25 -28.05 46.13
N ASN A 249 45.79 -26.84 46.14
CA ASN A 249 44.97 -25.65 46.37
C ASN A 249 44.12 -25.39 45.12
N TYR A 250 42.96 -24.76 45.28
CA TYR A 250 42.10 -24.39 44.16
C TYR A 250 41.44 -23.02 44.35
N ASN A 251 40.98 -22.43 43.25
CA ASN A 251 40.07 -21.29 43.22
C ASN A 251 38.74 -21.72 42.61
N LEU A 252 37.67 -21.63 43.40
CA LEU A 252 36.30 -21.91 42.98
C LEU A 252 35.57 -20.60 42.69
N GLN A 253 34.84 -20.58 41.58
CA GLN A 253 33.90 -19.50 41.22
C GLN A 253 32.54 -20.12 40.92
N VAL A 254 31.49 -19.55 41.49
CA VAL A 254 30.09 -19.95 41.29
C VAL A 254 29.27 -18.71 40.95
N ASN A 255 28.54 -18.74 39.84
CA ASN A 255 27.68 -17.64 39.40
C ASN A 255 26.27 -18.16 39.09
N PHE A 256 25.25 -17.41 39.45
CA PHE A 256 23.86 -17.76 39.13
C PHE A 256 23.17 -16.61 38.40
N THR A 257 22.49 -16.96 37.32
CA THR A 257 21.63 -16.05 36.58
C THR A 257 20.20 -16.56 36.70
N ALA A 258 19.36 -15.83 37.44
CA ALA A 258 17.94 -16.16 37.54
C ALA A 258 17.24 -16.04 36.17
N ASP A 259 16.33 -16.96 35.89
CA ASP A 259 15.42 -16.88 34.75
C ASP A 259 14.50 -15.66 34.89
N ALA A 260 13.97 -15.16 33.77
CA ALA A 260 12.94 -14.14 33.79
C ALA A 260 11.67 -14.66 34.52
N PRO A 261 10.84 -13.78 35.11
CA PRO A 261 9.58 -14.21 35.70
C PRO A 261 8.65 -14.82 34.63
N ASP A 262 8.29 -16.08 34.81
CA ASP A 262 7.35 -16.83 33.96
C ASP A 262 6.04 -16.05 33.79
N GLN A 263 5.76 -15.63 32.55
CA GLN A 263 4.53 -14.95 32.12
C GLN A 263 3.53 -15.94 31.50
N GLY A 264 4.01 -17.12 31.11
CA GLY A 264 3.25 -18.21 30.51
C GLY A 264 2.50 -19.05 31.53
N GLY A 265 1.55 -19.85 31.05
CA GLY A 265 1.03 -20.97 31.81
C GLY A 265 1.54 -22.28 31.24
N ASN A 266 1.98 -23.24 32.07
CA ASN A 266 2.68 -24.41 31.51
C ASN A 266 1.73 -25.54 31.02
N THR A 267 0.42 -25.27 31.08
CA THR A 267 -0.65 -26.16 30.60
C THR A 267 -1.78 -25.33 30.00
N LEU A 268 -2.60 -25.96 29.16
CA LEU A 268 -3.82 -25.34 28.63
C LEU A 268 -4.76 -24.78 29.73
N ALA A 269 -4.86 -25.48 30.88
CA ALA A 269 -5.71 -25.06 31.99
C ALA A 269 -5.17 -23.83 32.73
N THR A 270 -3.84 -23.69 32.77
CA THR A 270 -3.14 -22.58 33.44
C THR A 270 -2.78 -21.44 32.49
N ALA A 271 -3.20 -21.51 31.22
CA ALA A 271 -2.88 -20.52 30.19
C ALA A 271 -3.17 -19.07 30.64
N THR A 272 -2.17 -18.21 30.48
CA THR A 272 -2.24 -16.79 30.88
C THR A 272 -3.16 -16.02 29.94
N SER A 273 -4.16 -15.33 30.50
CA SER A 273 -5.08 -14.50 29.71
C SER A 273 -4.39 -13.23 29.23
N ILE A 274 -4.43 -12.96 27.93
CA ILE A 274 -3.87 -11.76 27.33
C ILE A 274 -4.98 -10.96 26.62
N SER A 275 -4.86 -9.62 26.67
CA SER A 275 -5.75 -8.70 25.96
C SER A 275 -5.03 -8.17 24.73
N LEU A 276 -5.70 -8.12 23.58
CA LEU A 276 -5.08 -7.71 22.32
C LEU A 276 -5.21 -6.19 22.10
N PRO A 277 -4.18 -5.52 21.55
CA PRO A 277 -2.87 -6.07 21.18
C PRO A 277 -1.98 -6.38 22.40
N ALA A 278 -1.15 -7.43 22.31
CA ALA A 278 -0.26 -7.86 23.37
C ALA A 278 1.20 -7.93 22.90
N THR A 279 2.12 -7.60 23.80
CA THR A 279 3.56 -7.84 23.64
C THR A 279 4.09 -8.45 24.92
N ILE A 280 4.65 -9.65 24.83
CA ILE A 280 5.04 -10.48 25.98
C ILE A 280 6.48 -10.95 25.77
N SER A 281 7.33 -10.82 26.78
CA SER A 281 8.68 -11.39 26.74
C SER A 281 8.80 -12.46 27.80
N ASP A 282 9.29 -13.64 27.41
CA ASP A 282 9.41 -14.80 28.29
C ASP A 282 10.51 -15.77 27.84
N LEU A 283 10.66 -16.90 28.53
CA LEU A 283 11.71 -17.90 28.35
C LEU A 283 11.17 -19.33 28.37
N VAL A 284 11.40 -20.08 27.29
CA VAL A 284 11.27 -21.54 27.31
C VAL A 284 12.63 -22.21 27.47
N ASN A 285 12.77 -23.14 28.42
CA ASN A 285 14.01 -23.87 28.70
C ASN A 285 13.76 -25.36 29.04
N THR A 286 14.75 -26.08 29.56
CA THR A 286 14.60 -27.52 29.87
C THR A 286 13.74 -27.78 31.12
N THR A 287 13.63 -26.81 32.02
CA THR A 287 12.77 -26.86 33.22
C THR A 287 11.38 -26.31 32.96
N ASP A 288 11.25 -25.39 32.01
CA ASP A 288 10.00 -24.83 31.54
C ASP A 288 9.87 -24.92 30.01
N PRO A 289 9.45 -26.05 29.46
CA PRO A 289 9.56 -26.31 28.02
C PRO A 289 8.47 -25.64 27.19
N GLN A 290 7.42 -25.09 27.81
CA GLN A 290 6.24 -24.62 27.07
C GLN A 290 5.45 -23.56 27.83
N ASP A 291 5.01 -22.55 27.08
CA ASP A 291 4.18 -21.46 27.60
C ASP A 291 2.85 -21.39 26.85
N TYR A 292 1.75 -21.37 27.59
CA TYR A 292 0.40 -21.16 27.08
C TYR A 292 -0.10 -19.76 27.41
N TYR A 293 -0.57 -19.08 26.37
CA TYR A 293 -1.35 -17.84 26.47
C TYR A 293 -2.74 -18.06 25.87
N LYS A 294 -3.73 -17.30 26.32
CA LYS A 294 -5.09 -17.34 25.75
C LYS A 294 -5.65 -15.95 25.51
N PHE A 295 -6.35 -15.78 24.39
CA PHE A 295 -7.03 -14.54 24.02
C PHE A 295 -8.45 -14.85 23.52
N THR A 296 -9.33 -13.83 23.50
CA THR A 296 -10.71 -13.96 23.01
C THR A 296 -11.00 -12.89 21.96
N LEU A 297 -11.62 -13.31 20.86
CA LEU A 297 -12.09 -12.44 19.79
C LEU A 297 -13.60 -12.23 19.92
N ALA A 298 -14.04 -10.97 19.85
CA ALA A 298 -15.46 -10.61 19.86
C ALA A 298 -16.09 -10.65 18.45
N SER A 299 -15.29 -10.54 17.40
CA SER A 299 -15.66 -10.53 15.99
C SER A 299 -14.67 -11.37 15.19
N THR A 300 -15.03 -11.72 13.94
CA THR A 300 -14.10 -12.33 13.00
C THR A 300 -12.91 -11.38 12.78
N ALA A 301 -11.70 -11.91 12.81
CA ALA A 301 -10.49 -11.10 12.71
C ALA A 301 -9.34 -11.87 12.06
N LEU A 302 -8.47 -11.13 11.36
CA LEU A 302 -7.16 -11.59 10.94
C LEU A 302 -6.21 -11.43 12.13
N VAL A 303 -5.73 -12.54 12.65
CA VAL A 303 -4.82 -12.58 13.80
C VAL A 303 -3.41 -12.79 13.32
N ASP A 304 -2.52 -11.94 13.81
CA ASP A 304 -1.10 -12.01 13.57
C ASP A 304 -0.37 -12.28 14.89
N ILE A 305 0.26 -13.45 14.97
CA ILE A 305 1.05 -13.91 16.11
C ILE A 305 2.47 -14.11 15.60
N ARG A 306 3.44 -13.37 16.14
CA ARG A 306 4.83 -13.50 15.70
C ARG A 306 5.82 -13.29 16.80
N PHE A 307 6.96 -13.95 16.70
CA PHE A 307 8.13 -13.51 17.43
C PHE A 307 8.65 -12.19 16.86
N THR A 308 8.97 -11.25 17.73
CA THR A 308 9.68 -10.00 17.39
C THR A 308 11.13 -10.03 17.88
N SER A 309 11.47 -10.98 18.74
CA SER A 309 12.81 -11.31 19.20
C SER A 309 12.87 -12.79 19.57
N LEU A 310 14.00 -13.44 19.28
CA LEU A 310 14.24 -14.85 19.63
C LEU A 310 15.74 -15.10 19.83
N SER A 311 16.15 -15.64 20.99
CA SER A 311 17.57 -15.90 21.30
C SER A 311 18.06 -17.29 20.87
N ALA A 312 17.14 -18.24 20.69
CA ALA A 312 17.39 -19.60 20.21
C ALA A 312 16.06 -20.24 19.76
N ASP A 313 16.11 -21.43 19.18
CA ASP A 313 14.97 -22.05 18.51
C ASP A 313 13.80 -22.39 19.46
N ALA A 314 12.63 -21.83 19.14
CA ALA A 314 11.33 -22.08 19.77
C ALA A 314 10.23 -22.01 18.70
N ASN A 315 9.15 -22.76 18.89
CA ASN A 315 8.09 -22.91 17.91
C ASN A 315 6.75 -22.36 18.41
N LEU A 316 5.92 -21.88 17.50
CA LEU A 316 4.57 -21.37 17.73
C LEU A 316 3.51 -22.37 17.27
N THR A 317 2.46 -22.54 18.07
CA THR A 317 1.25 -23.25 17.66
C THR A 317 0.02 -22.44 18.07
N LEU A 318 -0.85 -22.14 17.11
CA LEU A 318 -2.18 -21.59 17.39
C LEU A 318 -3.18 -22.74 17.55
N GLN A 319 -3.90 -22.74 18.67
CA GLN A 319 -4.84 -23.79 19.04
C GLN A 319 -6.25 -23.23 19.28
N ASN A 320 -7.25 -24.07 19.07
CA ASN A 320 -8.62 -23.79 19.49
C ASN A 320 -8.75 -23.85 21.02
N GLN A 321 -9.93 -23.53 21.55
CA GLN A 321 -10.22 -23.55 22.99
C GLN A 321 -9.89 -24.90 23.68
N ASN A 322 -9.95 -26.02 22.94
CA ASN A 322 -9.73 -27.38 23.46
C ASN A 322 -8.26 -27.85 23.27
N GLY A 323 -7.36 -26.98 22.80
CA GLY A 323 -5.94 -27.31 22.60
C GLY A 323 -5.62 -28.03 21.29
N SER A 324 -6.59 -28.18 20.37
CA SER A 324 -6.29 -28.73 19.04
C SER A 324 -5.68 -27.66 18.14
N ALA A 325 -4.59 -27.99 17.45
CA ALA A 325 -3.92 -27.08 16.52
C ALA A 325 -4.86 -26.66 15.37
N ILE A 326 -4.91 -25.36 15.09
CA ILE A 326 -5.65 -24.75 13.97
C ILE A 326 -4.75 -24.68 12.74
N VAL A 327 -3.49 -24.35 12.95
CA VAL A 327 -2.42 -24.39 11.94
C VAL A 327 -1.31 -25.34 12.42
N PRO A 328 -0.53 -25.94 11.51
CA PRO A 328 0.65 -26.70 11.90
C PRO A 328 1.59 -25.87 12.76
N THR A 329 2.22 -26.49 13.76
CA THR A 329 3.30 -25.88 14.54
C THR A 329 4.37 -25.36 13.59
N THR A 330 4.83 -24.14 13.82
CA THR A 330 5.91 -23.55 13.05
C THR A 330 7.20 -24.33 13.29
N THR A 331 8.11 -24.35 12.32
CA THR A 331 9.33 -25.19 12.39
C THR A 331 10.57 -24.42 11.96
N GLN A 332 10.58 -23.09 12.10
CA GLN A 332 11.71 -22.29 11.64
C GLN A 332 12.86 -22.41 12.62
N SER A 333 13.99 -22.90 12.14
CA SER A 333 15.11 -23.24 13.02
C SER A 333 15.90 -22.00 13.48
N GLY A 334 16.52 -22.11 14.66
CA GLY A 334 17.48 -21.13 15.17
C GLY A 334 16.83 -19.85 15.67
N THR A 335 17.31 -18.68 15.21
CA THR A 335 16.77 -17.37 15.64
C THR A 335 15.86 -16.74 14.58
N THR A 336 15.40 -17.53 13.62
CA THR A 336 14.43 -17.07 12.62
C THR A 336 13.09 -16.83 13.32
N LEU A 337 12.41 -15.73 13.01
CA LEU A 337 11.18 -15.36 13.71
C LEU A 337 9.98 -16.10 13.10
N ASP A 338 9.39 -16.99 13.87
CA ASP A 338 8.15 -17.68 13.52
C ASP A 338 6.96 -16.71 13.51
N VAL A 339 6.06 -16.93 12.54
CA VAL A 339 4.85 -16.13 12.33
C VAL A 339 3.68 -17.07 12.07
N ILE A 340 2.55 -16.80 12.70
CA ILE A 340 1.24 -17.35 12.36
C ILE A 340 0.35 -16.18 11.95
N HIS A 341 -0.09 -16.22 10.71
CA HIS A 341 -1.10 -15.32 10.16
C HIS A 341 -2.37 -16.15 9.89
N ARG A 342 -3.46 -15.88 10.62
CA ARG A 342 -4.69 -16.67 10.54
C ARG A 342 -5.96 -15.88 10.84
N SER A 343 -6.95 -16.01 9.97
CA SER A 343 -8.31 -15.50 10.10
C SER A 343 -9.12 -16.45 10.95
N LEU A 344 -9.76 -15.88 11.98
CA LEU A 344 -10.45 -16.62 13.02
C LEU A 344 -11.83 -16.02 13.23
N ASN A 345 -12.82 -16.90 13.46
CA ASN A 345 -14.16 -16.50 13.90
C ASN A 345 -14.14 -16.03 15.37
N PRO A 346 -15.23 -15.42 15.88
CA PRO A 346 -15.34 -15.08 17.30
C PRO A 346 -15.16 -16.32 18.18
N GLY A 347 -14.36 -16.21 19.24
CA GLY A 347 -14.06 -17.34 20.11
C GLY A 347 -12.80 -17.14 20.96
N THR A 348 -12.51 -18.12 21.80
CA THR A 348 -11.31 -18.16 22.63
C THR A 348 -10.27 -19.09 21.99
N TYR A 349 -9.03 -18.61 21.92
CA TYR A 349 -7.91 -19.28 21.27
C TYR A 349 -6.71 -19.31 22.21
N ASN A 350 -5.84 -20.30 22.00
CA ASN A 350 -4.63 -20.48 22.77
C ASN A 350 -3.39 -20.38 21.86
N ILE A 351 -2.35 -19.74 22.37
CA ILE A 351 -1.03 -19.69 21.75
C ILE A 351 -0.13 -20.55 22.61
N LEU A 352 0.50 -21.55 21.99
CA LEU A 352 1.48 -22.41 22.61
C LEU A 352 2.86 -22.06 22.03
N VAL A 353 3.76 -21.61 22.90
CA VAL A 353 5.19 -21.48 22.60
C VAL A 353 5.88 -22.72 23.15
N THR A 354 6.66 -23.42 22.35
CA THR A 354 7.42 -24.61 22.80
C THR A 354 8.89 -24.48 22.50
N ARG A 355 9.74 -24.92 23.43
CA ARG A 355 11.17 -25.08 23.18
C ARG A 355 11.41 -26.11 22.07
N ALA A 356 12.24 -25.77 21.09
CA ALA A 356 12.62 -26.72 20.06
C ALA A 356 13.49 -27.87 20.60
N ALA A 357 13.47 -29.01 19.91
CA ALA A 357 14.30 -30.16 20.26
C ALA A 357 15.79 -29.81 20.08
N GLY A 358 16.61 -30.03 21.11
CA GLY A 358 18.05 -29.70 21.09
C GLY A 358 18.40 -28.30 21.62
N THR A 359 17.42 -27.41 21.80
CA THR A 359 17.64 -26.09 22.43
C THR A 359 17.66 -26.22 23.94
N THR A 360 18.62 -25.60 24.64
CA THR A 360 18.66 -25.58 26.11
C THR A 360 17.72 -24.51 26.70
N ALA A 361 17.72 -23.31 26.11
CA ALA A 361 16.94 -22.16 26.53
C ALA A 361 16.73 -21.19 25.35
N ALA A 362 15.53 -20.63 25.21
CA ALA A 362 15.16 -19.65 24.19
C ALA A 362 14.33 -18.52 24.82
N ASN A 363 14.94 -17.33 24.94
CA ASN A 363 14.20 -16.12 25.27
C ASN A 363 13.48 -15.64 24.01
N TYR A 364 12.22 -15.24 24.16
CA TYR A 364 11.42 -14.72 23.05
C TYR A 364 10.67 -13.46 23.45
N THR A 365 10.31 -12.67 22.44
CA THR A 365 9.27 -11.64 22.56
C THR A 365 8.18 -11.97 21.56
N LEU A 366 6.96 -12.17 22.06
CA LEU A 366 5.75 -12.47 21.28
C LEU A 366 4.94 -11.19 21.07
N SER A 367 4.56 -10.90 19.83
CA SER A 367 3.57 -9.89 19.47
C SER A 367 2.29 -10.58 19.00
N VAL A 368 1.14 -10.15 19.52
CA VAL A 368 -0.17 -10.65 19.10
C VAL A 368 -1.09 -9.47 18.82
N VAL A 369 -1.53 -9.36 17.56
CA VAL A 369 -2.48 -8.34 17.13
C VAL A 369 -3.63 -8.99 16.36
N ALA A 370 -4.79 -8.36 16.38
CA ALA A 370 -5.96 -8.81 15.63
C ALA A 370 -6.60 -7.63 14.93
N GLN A 371 -6.80 -7.74 13.62
CA GLN A 371 -7.51 -6.78 12.80
C GLN A 371 -8.90 -7.32 12.47
N THR A 372 -9.95 -6.57 12.79
CA THR A 372 -11.33 -7.00 12.53
C THR A 372 -11.59 -7.13 11.02
N ILE A 373 -12.20 -8.24 10.62
CA ILE A 373 -12.71 -8.47 9.27
C ILE A 373 -14.19 -8.07 9.27
N ASN A 374 -14.58 -7.23 8.32
CA ASN A 374 -15.97 -6.78 8.20
C ASN A 374 -16.85 -7.89 7.61
N PRO A 375 -18.18 -7.79 7.69
CA PRO A 375 -19.05 -8.74 6.99
C PRO A 375 -18.77 -8.73 5.47
N ASP A 376 -18.52 -9.91 4.91
CA ASP A 376 -18.29 -10.13 3.48
C ASP A 376 -19.42 -9.50 2.64
N GLN A 377 -19.04 -8.52 1.81
CA GLN A 377 -19.93 -7.85 0.86
C GLN A 377 -19.75 -8.34 -0.58
N ALA A 378 -18.67 -9.07 -0.86
CA ALA A 378 -18.20 -9.46 -2.17
C ALA A 378 -18.20 -10.99 -2.34
N LEU A 379 -19.29 -11.63 -1.93
CA LEU A 379 -19.48 -13.07 -1.87
C LEU A 379 -18.76 -13.94 -2.94
N ASN A 380 -18.46 -15.16 -2.50
CA ASN A 380 -17.57 -16.15 -3.11
C ASN A 380 -17.97 -16.76 -4.47
N ASN A 381 -18.94 -16.22 -5.22
CA ASN A 381 -19.24 -16.71 -6.58
C ASN A 381 -19.92 -15.66 -7.49
N THR A 382 -19.97 -15.96 -8.79
CA THR A 382 -20.55 -15.06 -9.80
C THR A 382 -22.07 -14.85 -9.69
N THR A 383 -22.80 -15.72 -8.99
CA THR A 383 -24.28 -15.59 -8.85
C THR A 383 -24.65 -14.54 -7.82
N ASN A 384 -23.82 -14.39 -6.78
CA ASN A 384 -24.05 -13.50 -5.65
C ASN A 384 -22.99 -12.39 -5.52
N ALA A 385 -22.17 -12.20 -6.57
CA ALA A 385 -21.16 -11.16 -6.69
C ALA A 385 -21.70 -9.76 -6.34
N GLN A 386 -20.86 -8.93 -5.71
CA GLN A 386 -21.20 -7.53 -5.43
C GLN A 386 -21.41 -6.78 -6.74
N ASN A 387 -22.63 -6.26 -6.96
CA ASN A 387 -22.94 -5.53 -8.18
C ASN A 387 -22.46 -4.07 -8.09
N LEU A 388 -21.43 -3.73 -8.85
CA LEU A 388 -20.89 -2.38 -9.00
C LEU A 388 -21.69 -1.52 -9.99
N GLY A 389 -22.68 -2.10 -10.67
CA GLY A 389 -23.52 -1.39 -11.65
C GLY A 389 -22.83 -1.18 -12.99
N THR A 390 -23.26 -0.15 -13.72
CA THR A 390 -22.60 0.26 -14.96
C THR A 390 -21.42 1.16 -14.61
N LEU A 391 -20.22 0.71 -14.95
CA LEU A 391 -19.00 1.50 -14.74
C LEU A 391 -18.72 2.34 -15.97
N ASN A 392 -18.42 3.59 -15.71
CA ASN A 392 -18.02 4.54 -16.74
C ASN A 392 -16.90 5.48 -16.27
N GLY A 393 -16.35 5.28 -15.06
CA GLY A 393 -15.31 6.05 -14.38
C GLY A 393 -14.56 5.22 -13.31
N SER A 394 -14.08 5.87 -12.23
CA SER A 394 -13.32 5.20 -11.17
C SER A 394 -14.16 4.76 -9.97
N ILE A 395 -13.80 3.61 -9.37
CA ILE A 395 -14.43 3.08 -8.15
C ILE A 395 -13.41 2.30 -7.32
N SER A 396 -13.51 2.40 -6.00
CA SER A 396 -12.64 1.70 -5.06
C SER A 396 -13.45 0.79 -4.13
N ARG A 397 -12.89 -0.37 -3.80
CA ARG A 397 -13.41 -1.33 -2.82
C ARG A 397 -12.27 -1.79 -1.92
N SER A 398 -12.60 -2.20 -0.70
CA SER A 398 -11.64 -2.82 0.20
C SER A 398 -12.34 -3.97 0.89
N GLU A 399 -11.69 -5.13 0.93
CA GLU A 399 -12.20 -6.30 1.65
C GLU A 399 -11.06 -7.24 2.04
N PHE A 400 -11.37 -8.50 2.38
CA PHE A 400 -10.46 -9.52 2.86
C PHE A 400 -10.62 -10.81 2.07
N VAL A 401 -9.50 -11.43 1.69
CA VAL A 401 -9.49 -12.82 1.21
C VAL A 401 -8.57 -13.68 2.07
N GLY A 402 -8.98 -14.91 2.35
CA GLY A 402 -8.28 -15.87 3.19
C GLY A 402 -9.07 -17.16 3.44
N SER A 403 -8.77 -17.86 4.54
CA SER A 403 -9.38 -19.17 4.81
C SER A 403 -10.86 -19.12 5.21
N ILE A 404 -11.31 -18.02 5.83
CA ILE A 404 -12.73 -17.80 6.15
C ILE A 404 -13.51 -17.21 4.96
N ASP A 405 -12.82 -16.51 4.06
CA ASP A 405 -13.41 -15.87 2.88
C ASP A 405 -12.53 -16.08 1.64
N THR A 406 -12.86 -17.08 0.84
CA THR A 406 -11.90 -17.63 -0.13
C THR A 406 -11.80 -16.85 -1.44
N ASN A 407 -12.82 -16.08 -1.80
CA ASN A 407 -12.88 -15.38 -3.06
C ASN A 407 -13.83 -14.20 -2.93
N ASP A 408 -13.45 -13.09 -3.54
CA ASP A 408 -14.34 -11.95 -3.68
C ASP A 408 -14.73 -11.72 -5.13
N TYR A 409 -16.02 -11.81 -5.44
CA TYR A 409 -16.56 -11.54 -6.77
C TYR A 409 -17.26 -10.18 -6.85
N TYR A 410 -16.82 -9.37 -7.81
CA TYR A 410 -17.45 -8.12 -8.19
C TYR A 410 -18.02 -8.22 -9.60
N LYS A 411 -19.22 -7.69 -9.84
CA LYS A 411 -19.89 -7.66 -11.14
C LYS A 411 -20.03 -6.23 -11.63
N PHE A 412 -19.69 -5.97 -12.90
CA PHE A 412 -19.93 -4.67 -13.52
C PHE A 412 -20.39 -4.78 -14.97
N ASN A 413 -20.99 -3.70 -15.48
CA ASN A 413 -21.41 -3.56 -16.87
C ASN A 413 -20.69 -2.40 -17.56
N LEU A 414 -20.37 -2.57 -18.83
CA LEU A 414 -19.90 -1.54 -19.74
C LEU A 414 -20.95 -1.34 -20.84
N ASN A 415 -21.43 -0.11 -21.02
CA ASN A 415 -22.41 0.20 -22.07
C ASN A 415 -21.77 0.39 -23.45
N THR A 416 -20.49 0.76 -23.46
CA THR A 416 -19.70 1.05 -24.67
C THR A 416 -18.36 0.33 -24.54
N ALA A 417 -17.63 0.20 -25.65
CA ALA A 417 -16.22 -0.19 -25.56
C ALA A 417 -15.49 0.79 -24.64
N SER A 418 -14.59 0.31 -23.79
CA SER A 418 -13.93 1.12 -22.76
C SER A 418 -12.49 0.64 -22.53
N SER A 419 -11.60 1.58 -22.21
CA SER A 419 -10.30 1.26 -21.62
C SER A 419 -10.51 0.94 -20.14
N PHE A 420 -9.97 -0.19 -19.69
CA PHE A 420 -10.15 -0.71 -18.34
C PHE A 420 -8.80 -0.78 -17.63
N ASN A 421 -8.73 -0.17 -16.45
CA ASN A 421 -7.61 -0.22 -15.54
C ASN A 421 -8.08 -0.77 -14.18
N LEU A 422 -7.23 -1.51 -13.50
CA LEU A 422 -7.50 -2.07 -12.18
C LEU A 422 -6.19 -2.16 -11.38
N THR A 423 -6.20 -1.80 -10.12
CA THR A 423 -5.09 -2.01 -9.18
C THR A 423 -5.59 -2.73 -7.94
N LEU A 424 -4.96 -3.85 -7.58
CA LEU A 424 -5.09 -4.52 -6.28
C LEU A 424 -3.87 -4.12 -5.43
N SER A 425 -4.10 -3.55 -4.25
CA SER A 425 -3.04 -3.06 -3.36
C SER A 425 -3.37 -3.28 -1.89
N GLY A 426 -2.48 -2.86 -0.98
CA GLY A 426 -2.71 -2.97 0.47
C GLY A 426 -2.52 -4.38 1.03
N LEU A 427 -1.84 -5.25 0.28
CA LEU A 427 -1.67 -6.67 0.59
C LEU A 427 -0.67 -6.89 1.74
N SER A 428 -1.06 -7.68 2.74
CA SER A 428 -0.18 -8.26 3.77
C SER A 428 0.30 -9.67 3.43
N ASP A 429 -0.36 -10.35 2.49
CA ASP A 429 -0.01 -11.66 1.95
C ASP A 429 -0.46 -11.78 0.48
N ASN A 430 -0.13 -12.87 -0.20
CA ASN A 430 -0.36 -12.99 -1.64
C ASN A 430 -1.85 -13.16 -2.01
N ALA A 431 -2.37 -12.25 -2.82
CA ALA A 431 -3.68 -12.36 -3.46
C ALA A 431 -3.59 -11.96 -4.94
N ASP A 432 -4.32 -12.72 -5.75
CA ASP A 432 -4.32 -12.62 -7.20
C ASP A 432 -5.68 -12.10 -7.70
N ILE A 433 -5.70 -11.62 -8.95
CA ILE A 433 -6.91 -11.16 -9.63
C ILE A 433 -7.24 -12.02 -10.85
N GLN A 434 -8.52 -12.13 -11.17
CA GLN A 434 -8.99 -12.69 -12.42
C GLN A 434 -10.16 -11.88 -12.97
N LEU A 435 -10.04 -11.44 -14.22
CA LEU A 435 -11.12 -10.78 -14.95
C LEU A 435 -11.87 -11.82 -15.80
N ILE A 436 -13.19 -11.82 -15.75
CA ILE A 436 -14.05 -12.88 -16.31
C ILE A 436 -15.16 -12.23 -17.13
N ARG A 437 -15.42 -12.74 -18.33
CA ARG A 437 -16.58 -12.33 -19.16
C ARG A 437 -17.87 -12.98 -18.66
N SER A 438 -19.02 -12.43 -19.03
CA SER A 438 -20.33 -13.02 -18.70
C SER A 438 -20.55 -14.45 -19.18
N ASN A 439 -19.83 -14.90 -20.21
CA ASN A 439 -19.84 -16.28 -20.71
C ASN A 439 -18.91 -17.23 -19.92
N GLY A 440 -18.29 -16.76 -18.83
CA GLY A 440 -17.36 -17.54 -18.00
C GLY A 440 -15.92 -17.59 -18.52
N GLN A 441 -15.63 -17.00 -19.68
CA GLN A 441 -14.27 -16.98 -20.21
C GLN A 441 -13.39 -16.01 -19.43
N THR A 442 -12.28 -16.51 -18.90
CA THR A 442 -11.27 -15.70 -18.23
C THR A 442 -10.49 -14.85 -19.24
N ILE A 443 -10.11 -13.65 -18.82
CA ILE A 443 -9.19 -12.77 -19.53
C ILE A 443 -7.86 -12.92 -18.79
N PRO A 444 -6.84 -13.54 -19.43
CA PRO A 444 -5.54 -13.76 -18.79
C PRO A 444 -4.96 -12.44 -18.29
N TYR A 445 -4.43 -12.45 -17.06
CA TYR A 445 -3.72 -11.33 -16.46
C TYR A 445 -2.48 -11.80 -15.68
N THR A 446 -1.68 -10.89 -15.17
CA THR A 446 -0.52 -11.20 -14.32
C THR A 446 -0.96 -11.70 -12.94
N ASN A 447 -0.14 -12.60 -12.39
CA ASN A 447 -0.21 -13.10 -11.03
C ASN A 447 1.18 -12.89 -10.41
N GLN A 448 1.42 -11.70 -9.88
CA GLN A 448 2.64 -11.43 -9.12
C GLN A 448 2.64 -12.28 -7.85
N THR A 449 3.83 -12.42 -7.25
CA THR A 449 3.97 -13.20 -6.01
C THR A 449 4.20 -12.28 -4.82
N GLY A 450 3.76 -12.73 -3.65
CA GLY A 450 3.91 -11.99 -2.39
C GLY A 450 2.98 -10.77 -2.30
N THR A 451 3.45 -9.68 -1.70
CA THR A 451 2.65 -8.49 -1.39
C THR A 451 2.74 -7.40 -2.46
N THR A 452 3.10 -7.76 -3.69
CA THR A 452 3.25 -6.79 -4.80
C THR A 452 1.87 -6.43 -5.33
N ASN A 453 1.63 -5.17 -5.69
CA ASN A 453 0.36 -4.78 -6.28
C ASN A 453 0.12 -5.51 -7.62
N GLU A 454 -1.11 -5.99 -7.83
CA GLU A 454 -1.57 -6.42 -9.16
C GLU A 454 -2.14 -5.24 -9.91
N THR A 455 -1.81 -5.06 -11.19
CA THR A 455 -2.31 -3.91 -11.94
C THR A 455 -2.71 -4.30 -13.36
N ILE A 456 -3.97 -4.17 -13.77
CA ILE A 456 -4.40 -4.17 -15.18
C ILE A 456 -4.31 -2.75 -15.72
N ASN A 457 -3.56 -2.55 -16.81
CA ASN A 457 -3.40 -1.22 -17.43
C ASN A 457 -3.88 -1.22 -18.88
N ASN A 458 -4.75 -0.26 -19.22
CA ASN A 458 -5.23 0.04 -20.57
C ASN A 458 -5.78 -1.17 -21.34
N LEU A 459 -6.52 -2.05 -20.66
CA LEU A 459 -7.16 -3.20 -21.30
C LEU A 459 -8.43 -2.75 -22.03
N SER A 460 -8.45 -2.87 -23.36
CA SER A 460 -9.66 -2.58 -24.14
C SER A 460 -10.72 -3.67 -23.95
N LEU A 461 -11.86 -3.31 -23.38
CA LEU A 461 -13.03 -4.17 -23.21
C LEU A 461 -14.18 -3.68 -24.09
N SER A 462 -14.88 -4.61 -24.74
CA SER A 462 -16.13 -4.31 -25.45
C SER A 462 -17.26 -4.00 -24.46
N ALA A 463 -18.36 -3.42 -24.94
CA ALA A 463 -19.59 -3.35 -24.16
C ALA A 463 -20.01 -4.76 -23.72
N GLY A 464 -20.49 -4.89 -22.47
CA GLY A 464 -20.88 -6.18 -21.90
C GLY A 464 -20.79 -6.23 -20.38
N THR A 465 -21.11 -7.40 -19.83
CA THR A 465 -21.02 -7.68 -18.39
C THR A 465 -19.74 -8.46 -18.09
N TYR A 466 -19.06 -8.06 -17.03
CA TYR A 466 -17.79 -8.62 -16.58
C TYR A 466 -17.81 -8.88 -15.08
N TYR A 467 -16.92 -9.76 -14.62
CA TYR A 467 -16.67 -10.05 -13.22
C TYR A 467 -15.19 -9.93 -12.90
N ILE A 468 -14.88 -9.44 -11.70
CA ILE A 468 -13.53 -9.48 -11.11
C ILE A 468 -13.60 -10.48 -9.97
N CYS A 469 -12.68 -11.42 -9.93
CA CYS A 469 -12.44 -12.30 -8.79
C CYS A 469 -11.12 -11.90 -8.14
N VAL A 470 -11.13 -11.58 -6.86
CA VAL A 470 -9.92 -11.49 -6.02
C VAL A 470 -9.85 -12.77 -5.20
N TYR A 471 -8.69 -13.43 -5.16
CA TYR A 471 -8.55 -14.71 -4.47
C TYR A 471 -7.16 -14.85 -3.85
N PRO A 472 -7.02 -15.54 -2.69
CA PRO A 472 -5.73 -15.72 -2.05
C PRO A 472 -4.91 -16.78 -2.78
N SER A 473 -3.59 -16.60 -2.80
CA SER A 473 -2.68 -17.59 -3.37
C SER A 473 -2.32 -18.65 -2.31
N GLY A 474 -2.80 -19.89 -2.48
CA GLY A 474 -2.56 -20.97 -1.53
C GLY A 474 -3.27 -20.74 -0.18
N SER A 475 -2.50 -20.66 0.91
CA SER A 475 -3.03 -20.45 2.27
C SER A 475 -2.93 -19.00 2.75
N ALA A 476 -2.67 -18.08 1.82
CA ALA A 476 -2.47 -16.67 2.09
C ALA A 476 -3.73 -16.02 2.64
N GLU A 477 -3.55 -14.96 3.44
CA GLU A 477 -4.63 -14.21 4.03
C GLU A 477 -4.31 -12.73 4.08
N THR A 478 -5.17 -11.90 3.51
CA THR A 478 -4.84 -10.50 3.31
C THR A 478 -6.08 -9.63 3.16
N PHE A 479 -6.01 -8.43 3.74
CA PHE A 479 -6.85 -7.33 3.29
C PHE A 479 -6.34 -6.81 1.95
N TYR A 480 -7.22 -6.15 1.19
CA TYR A 480 -6.83 -5.49 -0.04
C TYR A 480 -7.64 -4.22 -0.30
N ASN A 481 -7.13 -3.40 -1.20
CA ASN A 481 -7.83 -2.29 -1.85
C ASN A 481 -7.86 -2.57 -3.36
N LEU A 482 -9.05 -2.56 -3.94
CA LEU A 482 -9.33 -2.75 -5.35
C LEU A 482 -9.79 -1.44 -5.97
N ASP A 483 -8.91 -0.81 -6.74
CA ASP A 483 -9.19 0.42 -7.47
C ASP A 483 -9.43 0.09 -8.95
N ILE A 484 -10.59 0.45 -9.48
CA ILE A 484 -10.97 0.22 -10.88
C ILE A 484 -11.16 1.57 -11.55
N THR A 485 -10.67 1.74 -12.77
CA THR A 485 -10.93 2.93 -13.60
C THR A 485 -11.33 2.52 -15.01
N VAL A 486 -12.48 3.02 -15.45
CA VAL A 486 -13.06 2.75 -16.77
C VAL A 486 -13.20 4.05 -17.55
N GLU A 487 -12.68 4.07 -18.78
CA GLU A 487 -12.77 5.22 -19.68
C GLU A 487 -13.44 4.81 -21.01
N PRO A 488 -14.70 5.23 -21.27
CA PRO A 488 -15.44 4.89 -22.48
C PRO A 488 -14.73 5.34 -23.77
N GLN A 489 -14.46 4.43 -24.69
CA GLN A 489 -13.74 4.74 -25.94
C GLN A 489 -14.72 5.12 -27.05
N ALA A 490 -14.46 6.26 -27.69
CA ALA A 490 -15.20 6.67 -28.88
C ALA A 490 -14.69 5.91 -30.10
N GLN A 491 -15.61 5.48 -30.96
CA GLN A 491 -15.28 4.78 -32.20
C GLN A 491 -15.30 5.77 -33.37
N GLN A 492 -14.20 5.84 -34.13
CA GLN A 492 -14.19 6.53 -35.42
C GLN A 492 -15.00 5.73 -36.45
N LEU A 493 -15.86 6.42 -37.19
CA LEU A 493 -16.65 5.86 -38.28
C LEU A 493 -16.08 6.35 -39.61
N GLU A 494 -15.31 5.49 -40.27
CA GLU A 494 -14.64 5.81 -41.54
C GLU A 494 -15.62 6.19 -42.66
N ILE A 495 -15.29 7.26 -43.40
CA ILE A 495 -16.06 7.77 -44.55
C ILE A 495 -15.19 7.72 -45.81
N ASN A 496 -13.94 8.18 -45.71
CA ASN A 496 -13.01 8.30 -46.83
C ASN A 496 -11.65 7.64 -46.49
N PRO A 497 -11.48 6.34 -46.80
CA PRO A 497 -10.27 5.61 -46.43
C PRO A 497 -9.01 6.16 -47.12
N GLY A 498 -8.06 6.66 -46.34
CA GLY A 498 -6.71 7.01 -46.82
C GLY A 498 -6.51 8.45 -47.34
N SER A 499 -7.44 9.38 -47.06
CA SER A 499 -7.39 10.78 -47.51
C SER A 499 -7.17 11.79 -46.37
N SER A 500 -7.04 13.07 -46.75
CA SER A 500 -7.36 14.22 -45.88
C SER A 500 -8.81 14.19 -45.40
N SER A 501 -9.06 14.68 -44.18
CA SER A 501 -10.33 15.05 -43.54
C SER A 501 -11.62 14.90 -44.36
N SER A 502 -12.59 14.14 -43.85
CA SER A 502 -13.95 14.03 -44.42
C SER A 502 -14.87 15.20 -44.06
N ASP A 503 -14.47 16.05 -43.11
CA ASP A 503 -15.18 17.24 -42.63
C ASP A 503 -16.72 17.05 -42.46
N PRO A 504 -17.19 16.11 -41.61
CA PRO A 504 -18.62 15.93 -41.42
C PRO A 504 -19.29 17.17 -40.80
N ASP A 505 -20.47 17.55 -41.29
CA ASP A 505 -21.30 18.63 -40.74
C ASP A 505 -22.81 18.31 -40.92
N ASN A 506 -23.68 19.24 -40.49
CA ASN A 506 -25.15 19.12 -40.60
C ASN A 506 -25.72 17.84 -39.94
N LEU A 507 -25.12 17.41 -38.83
CA LEU A 507 -25.53 16.21 -38.08
C LEU A 507 -27.00 16.34 -37.63
N THR A 508 -27.87 15.52 -38.23
CA THR A 508 -29.33 15.58 -38.11
C THR A 508 -29.89 14.21 -37.77
N ASN A 509 -30.59 14.10 -36.64
CA ASN A 509 -31.29 12.87 -36.27
C ASN A 509 -32.60 12.76 -37.06
N TRP A 510 -32.79 11.66 -37.79
CA TRP A 510 -34.08 11.29 -38.38
C TRP A 510 -34.33 9.79 -38.18
N ASN A 511 -35.43 9.45 -37.49
CA ASN A 511 -35.82 8.06 -37.19
C ASN A 511 -34.69 7.21 -36.57
N ASN A 512 -34.01 7.77 -35.56
CA ASN A 512 -32.93 7.09 -34.83
C ASN A 512 -31.73 6.70 -35.72
N THR A 513 -31.53 7.44 -36.80
CA THR A 513 -30.38 7.33 -37.70
C THR A 513 -29.79 8.72 -37.85
N LEU A 514 -28.47 8.83 -37.79
CA LEU A 514 -27.79 10.09 -38.07
C LEU A 514 -27.78 10.32 -39.58
N TYR A 515 -28.18 11.50 -40.03
CA TYR A 515 -27.95 12.00 -41.39
C TYR A 515 -27.01 13.18 -41.31
N PHE A 516 -26.05 13.25 -42.23
CA PHE A 516 -25.00 14.27 -42.18
C PHE A 516 -24.41 14.50 -43.57
N THR A 517 -23.64 15.57 -43.70
CA THR A 517 -22.92 15.92 -44.93
C THR A 517 -21.44 15.66 -44.71
N ALA A 518 -20.75 15.01 -45.64
CA ALA A 518 -19.31 14.78 -45.55
C ALA A 518 -18.68 14.65 -46.93
N ASN A 519 -17.40 15.00 -47.03
CA ASN A 519 -16.60 14.88 -48.24
C ASN A 519 -16.16 13.43 -48.44
N ASP A 520 -16.43 12.90 -49.63
CA ASP A 520 -16.09 11.53 -50.01
C ASP A 520 -14.72 11.38 -50.70
N GLY A 521 -13.95 12.47 -50.80
CA GLY A 521 -12.62 12.52 -51.40
C GLY A 521 -12.56 12.49 -52.91
N SER A 522 -13.70 12.30 -53.59
CA SER A 522 -13.73 12.08 -55.05
C SER A 522 -14.79 12.91 -55.76
N THR A 523 -16.04 12.92 -55.27
CA THR A 523 -17.17 13.68 -55.81
C THR A 523 -17.52 14.93 -55.00
N GLY A 524 -16.89 15.12 -53.83
CA GLY A 524 -17.04 16.28 -52.94
C GLY A 524 -17.99 16.00 -51.77
N ILE A 525 -18.63 17.04 -51.24
CA ILE A 525 -19.57 16.91 -50.12
C ILE A 525 -20.85 16.22 -50.59
N GLN A 526 -21.19 15.11 -49.94
CA GLN A 526 -22.37 14.30 -50.21
C GLN A 526 -23.24 14.14 -48.97
N LEU A 527 -24.47 13.66 -49.15
CA LEU A 527 -25.37 13.29 -48.08
C LEU A 527 -25.08 11.85 -47.65
N TRP A 528 -24.97 11.63 -46.35
CA TRP A 528 -24.66 10.35 -45.72
C TRP A 528 -25.67 10.03 -44.62
N ARG A 529 -25.72 8.75 -44.25
CA ARG A 529 -26.36 8.29 -43.01
C ARG A 529 -25.46 7.34 -42.22
N SER A 530 -25.65 7.30 -40.90
CA SER A 530 -24.98 6.37 -39.99
C SER A 530 -25.94 5.80 -38.95
N ASN A 531 -25.77 4.52 -38.66
CA ASN A 531 -26.42 3.83 -37.53
C ASN A 531 -25.47 3.64 -36.34
N GLY A 532 -24.29 4.26 -36.36
CA GLY A 532 -23.27 4.13 -35.32
C GLY A 532 -22.33 2.93 -35.49
N THR A 533 -22.46 2.18 -36.58
CA THR A 533 -21.52 1.10 -36.92
C THR A 533 -21.07 1.18 -38.37
N THR A 534 -21.97 1.59 -39.26
CA THR A 534 -21.73 1.69 -40.70
C THR A 534 -22.19 3.03 -41.24
N ASN A 535 -21.35 3.67 -42.05
CA ASN A 535 -21.71 4.85 -42.83
C ASN A 535 -22.20 4.43 -44.22
N THR A 536 -23.29 5.03 -44.70
CA THR A 536 -23.85 4.79 -46.03
C THR A 536 -24.03 6.11 -46.76
N ARG A 537 -23.41 6.24 -47.93
CA ARG A 537 -23.59 7.38 -48.83
C ARG A 537 -24.96 7.33 -49.52
N ILE A 538 -25.69 8.45 -49.53
CA ILE A 538 -27.03 8.57 -50.12
C ILE A 538 -26.97 9.22 -51.50
N THR A 539 -26.10 10.23 -51.68
CA THR A 539 -25.95 10.97 -52.95
C THR A 539 -24.57 10.76 -53.55
N ASN A 540 -24.47 10.82 -54.88
CA ASN A 540 -23.20 10.60 -55.58
C ASN A 540 -23.14 11.45 -56.86
N ALA A 541 -23.39 12.75 -56.73
CA ALA A 541 -23.35 13.68 -57.84
C ALA A 541 -22.25 14.72 -57.60
N SER A 542 -21.41 14.97 -58.62
CA SER A 542 -20.32 15.94 -58.52
C SER A 542 -20.86 17.35 -58.25
N GLY A 543 -20.34 18.00 -57.21
CA GLY A 543 -20.76 19.34 -56.80
C GLY A 543 -22.16 19.42 -56.18
N PHE A 544 -22.72 18.31 -55.70
CA PHE A 544 -24.07 18.27 -55.11
C PHE A 544 -24.17 19.15 -53.85
N ASN A 545 -23.13 19.16 -52.99
CA ASN A 545 -22.99 20.06 -51.84
C ASN A 545 -24.29 20.25 -51.03
N PRO A 546 -24.85 19.16 -50.47
CA PRO A 546 -26.01 19.25 -49.59
C PRO A 546 -25.66 20.01 -48.31
N ASP A 547 -26.61 20.77 -47.78
CA ASP A 547 -26.44 21.67 -46.63
C ASP A 547 -27.79 22.05 -46.01
N ASP A 548 -27.81 22.60 -44.78
CA ASP A 548 -29.03 23.03 -44.05
C ASP A 548 -30.07 21.90 -43.92
N LEU A 549 -29.67 20.77 -43.33
CA LEU A 549 -30.52 19.58 -43.18
C LEU A 549 -31.60 19.78 -42.10
N ILE A 550 -32.83 19.37 -42.39
CA ILE A 550 -33.94 19.41 -41.43
C ILE A 550 -34.95 18.27 -41.67
N VAL A 551 -35.56 17.76 -40.62
CA VAL A 551 -36.65 16.78 -40.74
C VAL A 551 -37.99 17.50 -40.78
N PHE A 552 -38.80 17.22 -41.80
CA PHE A 552 -40.15 17.75 -41.95
C PHE A 552 -41.09 16.66 -42.49
N ASN A 553 -42.27 16.49 -41.88
CA ASN A 553 -43.28 15.50 -42.28
C ASN A 553 -42.71 14.10 -42.62
N ASN A 554 -41.85 13.59 -41.73
CA ASN A 554 -41.16 12.29 -41.86
C ASN A 554 -40.35 12.13 -43.16
N LYS A 555 -39.70 13.20 -43.60
CA LYS A 555 -38.68 13.19 -44.66
C LYS A 555 -37.55 14.14 -44.27
N LEU A 556 -36.37 13.91 -44.84
CA LEU A 556 -35.24 14.81 -44.70
C LEU A 556 -35.28 15.86 -45.82
N TYR A 557 -35.24 17.14 -45.48
CA TYR A 557 -35.13 18.26 -46.40
C TYR A 557 -33.77 18.92 -46.24
N PHE A 558 -33.25 19.45 -47.34
CA PHE A 558 -31.95 20.09 -47.36
C PHE A 558 -31.83 20.94 -48.62
N THR A 559 -30.81 21.78 -48.64
CA THR A 559 -30.44 22.59 -49.79
C THR A 559 -29.31 21.89 -50.53
N ALA A 560 -29.32 21.87 -51.86
CA ALA A 560 -28.26 21.22 -52.63
C ALA A 560 -28.14 21.84 -54.02
N THR A 561 -26.95 21.74 -54.60
CA THR A 561 -26.61 22.29 -55.91
C THR A 561 -26.72 21.23 -57.00
N ASN A 562 -27.24 21.60 -58.17
CA ASN A 562 -27.02 20.83 -59.39
C ASN A 562 -26.63 21.77 -60.55
N SER A 563 -26.06 21.21 -61.61
CA SER A 563 -25.54 21.98 -62.74
C SER A 563 -26.61 22.68 -63.59
N THR A 564 -27.88 22.31 -63.45
CA THR A 564 -28.98 22.83 -64.29
C THR A 564 -29.78 23.94 -63.60
N PHE A 565 -29.93 23.86 -62.28
CA PHE A 565 -30.83 24.71 -61.49
C PHE A 565 -30.12 25.38 -60.31
N GLY A 566 -28.81 25.15 -60.11
CA GLY A 566 -28.04 25.73 -59.00
C GLY A 566 -28.48 25.19 -57.64
N LYS A 567 -28.34 26.01 -56.59
CA LYS A 567 -28.69 25.64 -55.21
C LYS A 567 -30.19 25.81 -55.01
N GLU A 568 -30.87 24.70 -54.78
CA GLU A 568 -32.33 24.60 -54.65
C GLU A 568 -32.73 23.80 -53.40
N LEU A 569 -34.04 23.71 -53.12
CA LEU A 569 -34.60 22.90 -52.03
C LEU A 569 -34.86 21.46 -52.48
N TRP A 570 -34.38 20.49 -51.72
CA TRP A 570 -34.47 19.05 -51.99
C TRP A 570 -35.07 18.31 -50.81
N GLN A 571 -35.55 17.10 -51.08
CA GLN A 571 -35.96 16.12 -50.08
C GLN A 571 -35.35 14.75 -50.34
N TYR A 572 -35.24 13.98 -49.27
CA TYR A 572 -35.00 12.55 -49.26
C TYR A 572 -36.10 11.86 -48.46
N ASP A 573 -36.83 10.96 -49.10
CA ASP A 573 -37.99 10.26 -48.50
C ASP A 573 -37.64 8.90 -47.86
N GLY A 574 -36.35 8.58 -47.76
CA GLY A 574 -35.85 7.29 -47.29
C GLY A 574 -35.50 6.33 -48.42
N ASN A 575 -35.93 6.62 -49.66
CA ASN A 575 -35.63 5.82 -50.84
C ASN A 575 -34.98 6.64 -51.95
N SER A 576 -35.47 7.86 -52.19
CA SER A 576 -35.10 8.68 -53.34
C SER A 576 -34.88 10.15 -52.97
N VAL A 577 -33.92 10.78 -53.66
CA VAL A 577 -33.60 12.20 -53.52
C VAL A 577 -34.26 12.97 -54.67
N ASN A 578 -35.09 13.96 -54.35
CA ASN A 578 -35.86 14.73 -55.34
C ASN A 578 -35.83 16.23 -55.02
N ARG A 579 -35.75 17.07 -56.05
CA ARG A 579 -35.93 18.53 -55.91
C ARG A 579 -37.41 18.84 -55.67
N ILE A 580 -37.72 19.79 -54.78
CA ILE A 580 -39.10 20.19 -54.49
C ILE A 580 -39.69 21.06 -55.59
N SER A 581 -39.03 22.19 -55.89
CA SER A 581 -39.43 23.12 -56.94
C SER A 581 -38.22 23.92 -57.40
N ASP A 582 -38.25 24.41 -58.63
CA ASP A 582 -37.37 25.51 -59.06
C ASP A 582 -38.05 26.82 -58.67
N ILE A 583 -37.49 27.51 -57.67
CA ILE A 583 -38.10 28.71 -57.09
C ILE A 583 -37.75 29.96 -57.92
N ASN A 584 -36.56 29.98 -58.52
CA ASN A 584 -36.06 31.10 -59.31
C ASN A 584 -35.95 30.74 -60.79
N LEU A 585 -37.10 30.71 -61.45
CA LEU A 585 -37.24 30.34 -62.86
C LEU A 585 -36.29 31.16 -63.74
N ASN A 586 -35.41 30.48 -64.50
CA ASN A 586 -34.45 30.99 -65.49
C ASN A 586 -33.16 31.64 -64.98
N ALA A 587 -33.01 31.93 -63.68
CA ALA A 587 -31.77 32.49 -63.13
C ALA A 587 -30.80 31.41 -62.60
N GLY A 588 -31.25 30.15 -62.55
CA GLY A 588 -30.43 28.98 -62.30
C GLY A 588 -29.91 28.84 -60.88
N SER A 589 -30.40 29.59 -59.88
CA SER A 589 -30.20 29.32 -58.45
C SER A 589 -31.13 30.19 -57.60
N SER A 590 -31.93 29.59 -56.72
CA SER A 590 -32.74 30.29 -55.72
C SER A 590 -32.03 30.45 -54.37
N ASN A 591 -30.91 29.75 -54.15
CA ASN A 591 -30.12 29.76 -52.92
C ASN A 591 -30.97 29.75 -51.63
N PRO A 592 -31.79 28.69 -51.41
CA PRO A 592 -32.59 28.57 -50.20
C PRO A 592 -31.71 28.45 -48.96
N SER A 593 -32.20 28.95 -47.83
CA SER A 593 -31.55 28.85 -46.52
C SER A 593 -32.55 29.06 -45.39
N ASN A 594 -32.12 28.77 -44.15
CA ASN A 594 -32.90 28.97 -42.94
C ASN A 594 -34.15 28.10 -42.91
N LEU A 595 -33.99 26.80 -43.25
CA LEU A 595 -35.09 25.87 -43.20
C LEU A 595 -35.65 25.77 -41.77
N THR A 596 -36.95 25.99 -41.59
CA THR A 596 -37.59 25.97 -40.26
C THR A 596 -38.98 25.35 -40.33
N VAL A 597 -39.22 24.34 -39.50
CA VAL A 597 -40.52 23.67 -39.41
C VAL A 597 -41.44 24.39 -38.44
N VAL A 598 -42.65 24.70 -38.90
CA VAL A 598 -43.74 25.30 -38.12
C VAL A 598 -45.01 24.49 -38.37
N GLY A 599 -45.37 23.65 -37.40
CA GLY A 599 -46.49 22.72 -37.57
C GLY A 599 -46.29 21.82 -38.79
N ASN A 600 -47.23 21.87 -39.74
CA ASN A 600 -47.18 21.11 -40.99
C ASN A 600 -46.63 21.91 -42.19
N LYS A 601 -45.81 22.94 -41.93
CA LYS A 601 -45.21 23.80 -42.95
C LYS A 601 -43.70 23.91 -42.76
N LEU A 602 -42.98 24.02 -43.87
CA LEU A 602 -41.55 24.33 -43.91
C LEU A 602 -41.36 25.75 -44.42
N PHE A 603 -40.89 26.64 -43.56
CA PHE A 603 -40.51 28.00 -43.90
C PHE A 603 -39.04 28.07 -44.24
N PHE A 604 -38.67 28.97 -45.16
CA PHE A 604 -37.29 29.20 -45.56
C PHE A 604 -37.16 30.53 -46.30
N THR A 605 -35.94 31.02 -46.48
CA THR A 605 -35.69 32.15 -47.37
C THR A 605 -35.08 31.70 -48.68
N ALA A 606 -35.45 32.34 -49.78
CA ALA A 606 -34.89 32.08 -51.11
C ALA A 606 -34.99 33.34 -51.98
N VAL A 607 -34.12 33.43 -52.97
CA VAL A 607 -34.06 34.51 -53.95
C VAL A 607 -35.12 34.28 -55.03
N ASP A 608 -35.94 35.29 -55.28
CA ASP A 608 -36.95 35.28 -56.33
C ASP A 608 -36.40 35.72 -57.70
N SER A 609 -37.25 35.73 -58.74
CA SER A 609 -36.88 36.16 -60.09
C SER A 609 -36.49 37.62 -60.23
N SER A 610 -36.73 38.45 -59.19
CA SER A 610 -36.25 39.84 -59.13
C SER A 610 -34.89 39.97 -58.43
N ASN A 611 -34.26 38.83 -58.11
CA ASN A 611 -33.00 38.74 -57.38
C ASN A 611 -33.08 39.30 -55.95
N THR A 612 -34.26 39.23 -55.32
CA THR A 612 -34.47 39.65 -53.94
C THR A 612 -34.76 38.45 -53.03
N ARG A 613 -34.16 38.42 -51.84
CA ARG A 613 -34.38 37.34 -50.87
C ARG A 613 -35.71 37.55 -50.13
N LYS A 614 -36.58 36.55 -50.21
CA LYS A 614 -37.95 36.54 -49.67
C LYS A 614 -38.16 35.39 -48.69
N LEU A 615 -39.21 35.49 -47.87
CA LEU A 615 -39.71 34.40 -47.04
C LEU A 615 -40.69 33.55 -47.84
N TRP A 616 -40.48 32.24 -47.83
CA TRP A 616 -41.28 31.24 -48.53
C TRP A 616 -41.80 30.20 -47.55
N VAL A 617 -42.88 29.54 -47.94
CA VAL A 617 -43.48 28.44 -47.20
C VAL A 617 -43.80 27.27 -48.12
N TYR A 618 -43.50 26.06 -47.66
CA TYR A 618 -43.85 24.81 -48.32
C TYR A 618 -44.79 23.99 -47.44
N ASN A 619 -45.93 23.57 -47.99
CA ASN A 619 -46.98 22.84 -47.27
C ASN A 619 -47.04 21.35 -47.65
N SER A 620 -45.91 20.76 -48.03
CA SER A 620 -45.79 19.41 -48.61
C SER A 620 -46.36 19.23 -50.03
N THR A 621 -47.06 20.22 -50.58
CA THR A 621 -47.58 20.16 -51.96
C THR A 621 -47.05 21.31 -52.81
N ASN A 622 -47.13 22.54 -52.30
CA ASN A 622 -46.80 23.75 -53.03
C ASN A 622 -45.80 24.61 -52.25
N VAL A 623 -44.90 25.25 -52.99
CA VAL A 623 -44.07 26.36 -52.49
C VAL A 623 -44.82 27.67 -52.78
N SER A 624 -44.91 28.56 -51.80
CA SER A 624 -45.61 29.84 -51.94
C SER A 624 -44.87 30.95 -51.20
N LEU A 625 -44.95 32.17 -51.75
CA LEU A 625 -44.40 33.36 -51.11
C LEU A 625 -45.22 33.70 -49.87
N VAL A 626 -44.56 34.04 -48.76
CA VAL A 626 -45.23 34.62 -47.59
C VAL A 626 -45.30 36.13 -47.81
N ASP A 627 -46.50 36.64 -48.06
CA ASP A 627 -46.71 38.08 -48.26
C ASP A 627 -46.62 38.83 -46.92
N ILE A 628 -45.60 39.68 -46.83
CA ILE A 628 -45.31 40.53 -45.67
C ILE A 628 -45.33 41.97 -46.20
N ASN A 629 -46.28 42.79 -45.74
CA ASN A 629 -46.45 44.18 -46.15
C ASN A 629 -46.00 45.15 -45.01
N PRO A 630 -45.07 46.09 -45.26
CA PRO A 630 -44.47 46.43 -46.55
C PRO A 630 -43.16 45.67 -46.84
N GLY A 631 -43.23 44.68 -47.74
CA GLY A 631 -42.11 43.94 -48.32
C GLY A 631 -41.10 43.31 -47.35
N PHE A 632 -41.00 41.98 -47.34
CA PHE A 632 -39.85 41.31 -46.71
C PHE A 632 -38.55 41.67 -47.45
N SER A 633 -37.55 42.13 -46.70
CA SER A 633 -36.16 42.20 -47.14
C SER A 633 -35.25 41.71 -46.01
N SER A 634 -34.36 40.76 -46.33
CA SER A 634 -33.33 40.25 -45.42
C SER A 634 -31.96 40.43 -46.08
N SER A 635 -31.02 41.12 -45.42
CA SER A 635 -29.61 41.14 -45.83
C SER A 635 -28.69 40.34 -44.89
N GLN A 636 -29.27 39.67 -43.91
CA GLN A 636 -28.61 38.77 -42.95
C GLN A 636 -29.50 37.52 -42.81
N SER A 637 -28.91 36.37 -42.45
CA SER A 637 -29.66 35.16 -42.12
C SER A 637 -30.65 35.46 -41.00
N PRO A 638 -31.98 35.51 -41.25
CA PRO A 638 -32.96 35.87 -40.23
C PRO A 638 -33.02 34.79 -39.15
N THR A 639 -33.19 35.20 -37.89
CA THR A 639 -33.49 34.30 -36.78
C THR A 639 -34.96 33.93 -36.82
N PHE A 640 -35.24 32.63 -36.87
CA PHE A 640 -36.57 32.06 -36.94
C PHE A 640 -36.90 31.33 -35.64
N THR A 641 -38.08 31.55 -35.09
CA THR A 641 -38.55 30.91 -33.86
C THR A 641 -39.98 30.44 -34.02
N THR A 642 -40.22 29.16 -33.79
CA THR A 642 -41.57 28.59 -33.81
C THR A 642 -42.26 28.82 -32.47
N PHE A 643 -43.43 29.47 -32.46
CA PHE A 643 -44.25 29.65 -31.27
C PHE A 643 -45.75 29.63 -31.63
N ASN A 644 -46.53 28.82 -30.90
CA ASN A 644 -47.98 28.66 -31.10
C ASN A 644 -48.40 28.50 -32.58
N SER A 645 -47.77 27.55 -33.30
CA SER A 645 -48.01 27.27 -34.73
C SER A 645 -47.74 28.42 -35.70
N LYS A 646 -46.95 29.41 -35.28
CA LYS A 646 -46.49 30.53 -36.11
C LYS A 646 -44.97 30.64 -36.12
N LEU A 647 -44.44 31.16 -37.22
CA LEU A 647 -43.05 31.60 -37.33
C LEU A 647 -42.93 33.02 -36.77
N PHE A 648 -42.03 33.23 -35.83
CA PHE A 648 -41.60 34.53 -35.35
C PHE A 648 -40.23 34.86 -35.91
N PHE A 649 -40.05 36.09 -36.36
CA PHE A 649 -38.83 36.54 -37.04
C PHE A 649 -38.71 38.07 -37.03
N THR A 650 -37.52 38.57 -37.31
CA THR A 650 -37.27 40.01 -37.48
C THR A 650 -37.09 40.37 -38.94
N ALA A 651 -37.78 41.41 -39.41
CA ALA A 651 -37.65 41.91 -40.78
C ALA A 651 -36.95 43.28 -40.81
N LYS A 652 -36.04 43.50 -41.78
CA LYS A 652 -35.19 44.71 -41.84
C LYS A 652 -35.95 45.99 -42.21
N ASN A 653 -37.08 45.85 -42.90
CA ASN A 653 -37.91 46.98 -43.36
C ASN A 653 -38.37 47.89 -42.20
N ASN A 654 -38.64 47.33 -41.01
CA ASN A 654 -38.99 48.08 -39.81
C ASN A 654 -38.25 47.67 -38.53
N SER A 655 -37.38 46.65 -38.56
CA SER A 655 -36.69 46.15 -37.37
C SER A 655 -37.64 45.79 -36.22
N GLU A 656 -38.83 45.28 -36.54
CA GLU A 656 -39.83 44.82 -35.57
C GLU A 656 -39.91 43.30 -35.50
N LEU A 657 -40.56 42.80 -34.45
CA LEU A 657 -40.91 41.39 -34.30
C LEU A 657 -42.14 41.10 -35.17
N TRP A 658 -42.03 40.15 -36.08
CA TRP A 658 -43.13 39.67 -36.90
C TRP A 658 -43.55 38.27 -36.49
N SER A 659 -44.82 37.95 -36.69
CA SER A 659 -45.34 36.59 -36.62
C SER A 659 -46.13 36.26 -37.89
N THR A 660 -46.04 35.04 -38.38
CA THR A 660 -46.82 34.57 -39.54
C THR A 660 -47.19 33.09 -39.41
N ASP A 661 -48.37 32.71 -39.87
CA ASP A 661 -48.76 31.32 -40.11
C ASP A 661 -48.56 30.91 -41.59
N GLY A 662 -47.97 31.78 -42.41
CA GLY A 662 -47.78 31.61 -43.85
C GLY A 662 -48.95 32.12 -44.69
N THR A 663 -49.96 32.75 -44.08
CA THR A 663 -51.06 33.43 -44.78
C THR A 663 -51.01 34.94 -44.55
N VAL A 664 -51.63 35.72 -45.45
CA VAL A 664 -51.74 37.19 -45.30
C VAL A 664 -52.43 37.55 -43.99
N GLY A 665 -53.59 36.94 -43.69
CA GLY A 665 -54.38 37.25 -42.50
C GLY A 665 -53.72 36.84 -41.17
N GLY A 666 -52.81 35.86 -41.21
CA GLY A 666 -52.06 35.42 -40.03
C GLY A 666 -50.72 36.12 -39.83
N THR A 667 -50.35 37.05 -40.72
CA THR A 667 -49.09 37.81 -40.70
C THR A 667 -49.28 39.16 -40.02
N GLN A 668 -48.54 39.43 -38.95
CA GLN A 668 -48.69 40.65 -38.15
C GLN A 668 -47.39 41.05 -37.44
N VAL A 669 -47.27 42.36 -37.16
CA VAL A 669 -46.24 42.93 -36.29
C VAL A 669 -46.63 42.76 -34.82
N ILE A 670 -45.66 42.42 -33.97
CA ILE A 670 -45.77 42.40 -32.52
C ILE A 670 -45.03 43.62 -31.98
N SER A 671 -45.77 44.70 -31.73
CA SER A 671 -45.18 45.97 -31.31
C SER A 671 -44.70 45.95 -29.85
N VAL A 672 -43.57 46.62 -29.63
CA VAL A 672 -42.93 46.81 -28.32
C VAL A 672 -42.91 48.30 -28.01
N GLY A 673 -43.43 48.71 -26.85
CA GLY A 673 -43.17 50.04 -26.27
C GLY A 673 -43.59 51.29 -27.07
N GLY A 674 -44.34 51.14 -28.16
CA GLY A 674 -44.76 52.27 -29.00
C GLY A 674 -43.67 52.87 -29.90
N THR A 675 -42.47 52.28 -29.93
CA THR A 675 -41.43 52.63 -30.92
C THR A 675 -41.78 52.05 -32.30
N THR A 676 -41.18 52.62 -33.35
CA THR A 676 -41.30 52.13 -34.73
C THR A 676 -40.14 51.22 -35.15
N LYS A 677 -39.13 51.06 -34.28
CA LYS A 677 -37.99 50.15 -34.43
C LYS A 677 -37.54 49.60 -33.07
N SER A 678 -37.99 48.39 -32.74
CA SER A 678 -37.73 47.73 -31.45
C SER A 678 -36.51 46.81 -31.42
N TYR A 679 -35.94 46.49 -32.60
CA TYR A 679 -34.75 45.64 -32.79
C TYR A 679 -34.79 44.32 -32.00
N PRO A 680 -35.83 43.48 -32.14
CA PRO A 680 -35.95 42.29 -31.33
C PRO A 680 -34.84 41.28 -31.59
N ALA A 681 -34.35 40.61 -30.55
CA ALA A 681 -33.32 39.60 -30.64
C ALA A 681 -33.53 38.48 -29.60
N HIS A 682 -32.70 37.43 -29.68
CA HIS A 682 -32.64 36.33 -28.71
C HIS A 682 -34.00 35.71 -28.35
N LEU A 683 -34.86 35.47 -29.35
CA LEU A 683 -36.18 34.89 -29.14
C LEU A 683 -36.07 33.48 -28.52
N ARG A 684 -36.83 33.25 -27.44
CA ARG A 684 -36.89 31.96 -26.73
C ARG A 684 -38.29 31.68 -26.22
N VAL A 685 -38.82 30.51 -26.54
CA VAL A 685 -40.06 30.02 -25.95
C VAL A 685 -39.76 29.34 -24.61
N VAL A 686 -40.48 29.71 -23.56
CA VAL A 686 -40.46 29.05 -22.24
C VAL A 686 -41.90 28.89 -21.77
N GLY A 687 -42.35 27.64 -21.60
CA GLY A 687 -43.76 27.32 -21.36
C GLY A 687 -44.65 27.88 -22.48
N SER A 688 -45.66 28.67 -22.10
CA SER A 688 -46.60 29.32 -23.02
C SER A 688 -46.23 30.76 -23.37
N THR A 689 -44.97 31.16 -23.16
CA THR A 689 -44.51 32.54 -23.30
C THR A 689 -43.32 32.62 -24.25
N LEU A 690 -43.36 33.55 -25.19
CA LEU A 690 -42.21 33.93 -26.01
C LEU A 690 -41.48 35.07 -25.32
N TYR A 691 -40.27 34.81 -24.87
CA TYR A 691 -39.33 35.82 -24.39
C TYR A 691 -38.41 36.26 -25.52
N PHE A 692 -38.00 37.52 -25.49
CA PHE A 692 -37.06 38.10 -26.46
C PHE A 692 -36.48 39.37 -25.86
N THR A 693 -35.38 39.86 -26.42
CA THR A 693 -34.89 41.19 -26.07
C THR A 693 -35.35 42.22 -27.07
N ALA A 694 -35.70 43.41 -26.61
CA ALA A 694 -36.15 44.51 -27.46
C ALA A 694 -35.95 45.86 -26.75
N ASN A 695 -35.94 46.93 -27.53
CA ASN A 695 -35.79 48.30 -27.07
C ASN A 695 -37.07 49.10 -27.33
N ASP A 696 -37.65 49.69 -26.28
CA ASP A 696 -38.84 50.55 -26.39
C ASP A 696 -38.52 52.03 -26.66
N GLY A 697 -37.24 52.40 -26.70
CA GLY A 697 -36.75 53.76 -26.82
C GLY A 697 -36.60 54.50 -25.48
N THR A 698 -36.99 53.90 -24.35
CA THR A 698 -36.90 54.48 -23.01
C THR A 698 -36.05 53.67 -22.02
N SER A 699 -36.27 52.36 -21.95
CA SER A 699 -35.57 51.43 -21.04
C SER A 699 -34.35 50.76 -21.68
N GLY A 700 -34.05 51.01 -22.95
CA GLY A 700 -32.97 50.32 -23.64
C GLY A 700 -33.33 48.87 -23.98
N PHE A 701 -32.34 48.04 -24.29
CA PHE A 701 -32.57 46.64 -24.65
C PHE A 701 -32.79 45.77 -23.41
N GLU A 702 -34.02 45.31 -23.22
CA GLU A 702 -34.42 44.56 -22.02
C GLU A 702 -35.13 43.25 -22.37
N VAL A 703 -35.39 42.39 -21.38
CA VAL A 703 -36.22 41.19 -21.59
C VAL A 703 -37.69 41.57 -21.68
N TRP A 704 -38.31 41.24 -22.80
CA TRP A 704 -39.74 41.34 -23.06
C TRP A 704 -40.38 39.96 -23.14
N LYS A 705 -41.67 39.91 -22.85
CA LYS A 705 -42.50 38.71 -22.99
C LYS A 705 -43.71 38.96 -23.86
N TYR A 706 -44.11 37.94 -24.59
CA TYR A 706 -45.32 37.90 -25.39
C TYR A 706 -46.06 36.57 -25.16
N GLN A 707 -47.38 36.67 -24.96
CA GLN A 707 -48.27 35.52 -24.94
C GLN A 707 -49.26 35.67 -26.09
N SER A 708 -49.70 34.54 -26.65
CA SER A 708 -50.56 34.59 -27.83
C SER A 708 -51.87 35.32 -27.53
N GLY A 709 -52.19 36.33 -28.34
CA GLY A 709 -53.39 37.17 -28.17
C GLY A 709 -53.23 38.35 -27.21
N THR A 710 -52.04 38.58 -26.63
CA THR A 710 -51.74 39.75 -25.79
C THR A 710 -50.88 40.76 -26.54
N THR A 711 -50.58 41.91 -25.91
CA THR A 711 -49.47 42.77 -26.32
C THR A 711 -48.16 42.27 -25.70
N ALA A 712 -47.02 42.62 -26.30
CA ALA A 712 -45.72 42.42 -25.64
C ALA A 712 -45.63 43.32 -24.40
N SER A 713 -44.94 42.85 -23.36
CA SER A 713 -44.73 43.61 -22.12
C SER A 713 -43.31 43.41 -21.58
N LEU A 714 -42.76 44.46 -20.98
CA LEU A 714 -41.46 44.43 -20.32
C LEU A 714 -41.53 43.51 -19.09
N VAL A 715 -40.53 42.64 -18.91
CA VAL A 715 -40.45 41.77 -17.73
C VAL A 715 -39.93 42.56 -16.53
N LYS A 716 -38.80 43.24 -16.71
CA LYS A 716 -38.14 44.12 -15.75
C LYS A 716 -37.16 45.01 -16.49
N ASP A 717 -37.01 46.25 -16.05
CA ASP A 717 -35.90 47.13 -16.43
C ASP A 717 -34.69 46.76 -15.55
N ILE A 718 -33.73 46.01 -16.11
CA ILE A 718 -32.58 45.45 -15.38
C ILE A 718 -31.36 46.35 -15.52
N THR A 719 -31.18 46.95 -16.69
CA THR A 719 -30.07 47.82 -17.08
C THR A 719 -30.59 49.23 -17.40
N PRO A 720 -30.86 50.08 -16.39
CA PRO A 720 -31.47 51.39 -16.63
C PRO A 720 -30.61 52.26 -17.57
N GLY A 721 -31.17 52.62 -18.73
CA GLY A 721 -30.55 53.54 -19.70
C GLY A 721 -30.40 52.94 -21.11
N ASN A 722 -29.88 53.75 -22.05
CA ASN A 722 -29.66 53.31 -23.43
C ASN A 722 -28.30 52.62 -23.58
N ASN A 723 -28.12 51.49 -22.90
CA ASN A 723 -26.89 50.71 -22.92
C ASN A 723 -26.98 49.53 -23.90
N GLY A 724 -25.84 49.16 -24.49
CA GLY A 724 -25.74 48.10 -25.50
C GLY A 724 -25.60 46.67 -24.94
N TYR A 725 -25.52 46.51 -23.61
CA TYR A 725 -25.29 45.23 -22.94
C TYR A 725 -26.60 44.52 -22.57
N ALA A 726 -27.45 44.37 -23.57
CA ALA A 726 -28.75 43.71 -23.47
C ALA A 726 -28.64 42.31 -22.83
N PRO A 727 -29.68 41.84 -22.14
CA PRO A 727 -29.83 40.43 -21.83
C PRO A 727 -29.62 39.55 -23.08
N THR A 728 -28.79 38.52 -22.96
CA THR A 728 -28.47 37.59 -24.05
C THR A 728 -28.54 36.14 -23.57
N TYR A 729 -28.39 35.18 -24.50
CA TYR A 729 -28.42 33.73 -24.23
C TYR A 729 -29.66 33.27 -23.47
N LEU A 730 -30.84 33.76 -23.87
CA LEU A 730 -32.11 33.37 -23.25
C LEU A 730 -32.33 31.84 -23.36
N THR A 731 -32.35 31.16 -22.21
CA THR A 731 -32.49 29.71 -22.09
C THR A 731 -33.55 29.36 -21.06
N GLY A 732 -34.50 28.50 -21.44
CA GLY A 732 -35.52 27.99 -20.50
C GLY A 732 -35.06 26.73 -19.79
N VAL A 733 -35.25 26.66 -18.47
CA VAL A 733 -35.17 25.42 -17.67
C VAL A 733 -36.51 25.27 -16.96
N GLY A 734 -37.26 24.21 -17.31
CA GLY A 734 -38.67 24.11 -16.94
C GLY A 734 -39.46 25.35 -17.39
N ASN A 735 -40.11 26.03 -16.44
CA ASN A 735 -40.86 27.28 -16.68
C ASN A 735 -40.06 28.56 -16.37
N THR A 736 -38.78 28.43 -16.01
CA THR A 736 -37.93 29.56 -15.63
C THR A 736 -37.05 29.96 -16.81
N LEU A 737 -37.01 31.26 -17.13
CA LEU A 737 -36.09 31.83 -18.09
C LEU A 737 -34.76 32.16 -17.39
N TYR A 738 -33.65 31.73 -17.97
CA TYR A 738 -32.30 32.13 -17.60
C TYR A 738 -31.70 32.97 -18.72
N PHE A 739 -30.88 33.94 -18.37
CA PHE A 739 -30.18 34.81 -19.32
C PHE A 739 -28.97 35.42 -18.64
N VAL A 740 -28.08 36.00 -19.45
CA VAL A 740 -26.92 36.75 -18.95
C VAL A 740 -27.02 38.21 -19.36
N THR A 741 -26.62 39.11 -18.48
CA THR A 741 -26.59 40.55 -18.73
C THR A 741 -25.53 41.18 -17.85
N ASP A 742 -25.08 42.37 -18.23
CA ASP A 742 -24.23 43.23 -17.41
C ASP A 742 -25.15 44.28 -16.75
N SER A 743 -25.63 44.00 -15.55
CA SER A 743 -26.66 44.80 -14.88
C SER A 743 -26.17 46.17 -14.39
N ASN A 744 -24.86 46.37 -14.25
CA ASN A 744 -24.25 47.56 -13.68
C ASN A 744 -23.19 48.23 -14.60
N ASN A 745 -22.98 47.69 -15.80
CA ASN A 745 -22.05 48.16 -16.82
C ASN A 745 -20.57 48.11 -16.36
N ASP A 746 -20.19 47.06 -15.64
CA ASP A 746 -18.82 46.82 -15.14
C ASP A 746 -18.02 45.80 -15.99
N PHE A 747 -18.59 45.34 -17.12
CA PHE A 747 -18.08 44.30 -18.01
C PHE A 747 -18.06 42.89 -17.42
N ASN A 748 -18.77 42.65 -16.31
CA ASN A 748 -18.99 41.34 -15.73
C ASN A 748 -20.38 40.83 -16.10
N LEU A 749 -20.47 39.78 -16.92
CA LEU A 749 -21.78 39.21 -17.25
C LEU A 749 -22.26 38.31 -16.13
N GLU A 750 -23.48 38.58 -15.68
CA GLU A 750 -24.08 37.93 -14.53
C GLU A 750 -25.20 37.01 -14.98
N LEU A 751 -25.35 35.87 -14.30
CA LEU A 751 -26.45 34.95 -14.57
C LEU A 751 -27.70 35.36 -13.79
N TRP A 752 -28.78 35.58 -14.54
CA TRP A 752 -30.09 35.97 -14.03
C TRP A 752 -31.14 34.90 -14.34
N LYS A 753 -32.20 34.89 -13.54
CA LYS A 753 -33.40 34.09 -13.77
C LYS A 753 -34.67 34.94 -13.72
N SER A 754 -35.73 34.48 -14.37
CA SER A 754 -37.05 35.09 -14.37
C SER A 754 -38.17 34.05 -14.44
N ASP A 755 -39.23 34.26 -13.67
CA ASP A 755 -40.52 33.57 -13.80
C ASP A 755 -41.50 34.31 -14.74
N GLY A 756 -41.03 35.37 -15.39
CA GLY A 756 -41.83 36.27 -16.23
C GLY A 756 -42.44 37.45 -15.49
N THR A 757 -42.19 37.62 -14.19
CA THR A 757 -42.59 38.78 -13.39
C THR A 757 -41.39 39.63 -12.99
N ALA A 758 -41.59 40.93 -12.73
CA ALA A 758 -40.52 41.81 -12.27
C ALA A 758 -39.91 41.36 -10.91
N ASN A 759 -40.74 40.84 -10.00
CA ASN A 759 -40.29 40.38 -8.68
C ASN A 759 -39.51 39.06 -8.76
N GLY A 760 -39.94 38.13 -9.61
CA GLY A 760 -39.22 36.87 -9.84
C GLY A 760 -38.02 36.99 -10.78
N THR A 761 -37.74 38.19 -11.29
CA THR A 761 -36.56 38.48 -12.13
C THR A 761 -35.40 38.95 -11.26
N VAL A 762 -34.48 38.03 -10.96
CA VAL A 762 -33.41 38.22 -9.97
C VAL A 762 -32.09 37.61 -10.45
N ARG A 763 -30.98 38.23 -10.03
CA ARG A 763 -29.63 37.68 -10.15
C ARG A 763 -29.52 36.43 -9.27
N ILE A 764 -28.88 35.37 -9.75
CA ILE A 764 -28.81 34.09 -9.02
C ILE A 764 -27.82 34.16 -7.86
N LYS A 765 -26.64 34.72 -8.10
CA LYS A 765 -25.53 34.79 -7.14
C LYS A 765 -25.03 36.22 -7.00
N ASN A 766 -25.12 36.80 -5.81
CA ASN A 766 -24.89 38.23 -5.54
C ASN A 766 -23.88 38.48 -4.39
N ASP A 767 -23.00 37.51 -4.13
CA ASP A 767 -22.03 37.51 -3.04
C ASP A 767 -20.67 38.17 -3.40
N GLY A 768 -20.53 38.68 -4.63
CA GLY A 768 -19.27 39.20 -5.17
C GLY A 768 -18.26 38.12 -5.57
N GLN A 769 -18.60 36.84 -5.41
CA GLN A 769 -17.83 35.68 -5.89
C GLN A 769 -18.54 34.92 -7.02
N ALA A 770 -19.62 35.50 -7.57
CA ALA A 770 -20.30 34.95 -8.73
C ALA A 770 -19.32 34.79 -9.91
N PRO A 771 -19.31 33.63 -10.58
CA PRO A 771 -18.47 33.47 -11.77
C PRO A 771 -18.95 34.42 -12.88
N ASN A 772 -18.01 35.10 -13.52
CA ASN A 772 -18.26 35.91 -14.70
C ASN A 772 -18.57 34.97 -15.88
N VAL A 773 -19.80 35.04 -16.41
CA VAL A 773 -20.25 34.23 -17.55
C VAL A 773 -19.81 34.85 -18.89
N GLY A 774 -19.15 36.01 -18.84
CA GLY A 774 -18.72 36.92 -19.90
C GLY A 774 -17.49 36.50 -20.72
N LEU A 775 -16.76 35.50 -20.25
CA LEU A 775 -15.44 35.17 -20.78
C LEU A 775 -15.51 33.78 -21.45
N GLY A 776 -15.04 33.66 -22.69
CA GLY A 776 -15.02 32.39 -23.43
C GLY A 776 -16.23 32.09 -24.32
N PRO A 777 -16.33 30.86 -24.87
CA PRO A 777 -17.44 30.44 -25.72
C PRO A 777 -18.72 30.29 -24.91
N PHE A 778 -19.69 31.18 -25.12
CA PHE A 778 -20.93 31.19 -24.35
C PHE A 778 -21.84 30.00 -24.67
N SER A 779 -22.28 29.27 -23.65
CA SER A 779 -23.33 28.26 -23.78
C SER A 779 -24.09 28.11 -22.47
N LEU A 780 -25.40 28.33 -22.50
CA LEU A 780 -26.33 27.99 -21.42
C LEU A 780 -27.13 26.76 -21.86
N THR A 781 -26.93 25.63 -21.17
CA THR A 781 -27.52 24.34 -21.56
C THR A 781 -28.41 23.80 -20.45
N ALA A 782 -29.69 23.64 -20.75
CA ALA A 782 -30.66 23.04 -19.83
C ALA A 782 -30.53 21.51 -19.83
N ILE A 783 -30.40 20.91 -18.65
CA ILE A 783 -30.40 19.46 -18.44
C ILE A 783 -31.25 19.15 -17.23
N ALA A 784 -32.36 18.44 -17.45
CA ALA A 784 -33.40 18.25 -16.44
C ALA A 784 -33.77 19.60 -15.78
N ASP A 785 -33.62 19.71 -14.46
CA ASP A 785 -33.95 20.90 -13.67
C ASP A 785 -32.74 21.83 -13.43
N SER A 786 -31.59 21.56 -14.05
CA SER A 786 -30.38 22.36 -13.92
C SER A 786 -29.98 23.06 -15.20
N LEU A 787 -29.33 24.21 -15.03
CA LEU A 787 -28.61 24.91 -16.09
C LEU A 787 -27.12 24.67 -15.94
N TYR A 788 -26.48 24.20 -17.01
CA TYR A 788 -25.03 24.13 -17.13
C TYR A 788 -24.53 25.30 -17.96
N PHE A 789 -23.42 25.90 -17.53
CA PHE A 789 -22.84 27.07 -18.17
C PHE A 789 -21.34 27.14 -17.93
N ILE A 790 -20.67 28.03 -18.66
CA ILE A 790 -19.24 28.29 -18.50
C ILE A 790 -19.08 29.54 -17.67
N GLY A 791 -18.29 29.47 -16.61
CA GLY A 791 -18.09 30.56 -15.67
C GLY A 791 -16.61 30.77 -15.39
N ASN A 792 -16.19 32.03 -15.32
CA ASN A 792 -14.85 32.41 -14.90
C ASN A 792 -14.86 32.92 -13.45
N ASP A 793 -14.08 32.31 -12.58
CA ASP A 793 -13.78 32.90 -11.27
C ASP A 793 -12.27 33.16 -11.10
N GLN A 794 -11.92 33.89 -10.03
CA GLN A 794 -10.53 34.29 -9.80
C GLN A 794 -9.63 33.12 -9.34
N THR A 795 -10.21 31.96 -9.02
CA THR A 795 -9.53 30.82 -8.42
C THR A 795 -9.30 29.66 -9.38
N THR A 796 -10.26 29.36 -10.24
CA THR A 796 -10.27 28.20 -11.14
C THR A 796 -10.36 28.58 -12.61
N GLY A 797 -10.53 29.86 -12.94
CA GLY A 797 -10.58 30.28 -14.34
C GLY A 797 -11.88 29.86 -15.03
N LEU A 798 -11.84 29.69 -16.35
CA LEU A 798 -12.96 29.32 -17.21
C LEU A 798 -13.26 27.82 -17.17
N GLU A 799 -14.24 27.46 -16.35
CA GLU A 799 -14.61 26.08 -16.08
C GLU A 799 -16.12 25.82 -16.26
N LEU A 800 -16.52 24.55 -16.11
CA LEU A 800 -17.92 24.14 -16.17
C LEU A 800 -18.62 24.37 -14.82
N TRP A 801 -19.74 25.09 -14.85
CA TRP A 801 -20.59 25.39 -13.70
C TRP A 801 -21.99 24.85 -13.89
N LYS A 802 -22.71 24.67 -12.78
CA LYS A 802 -24.14 24.34 -12.78
C LYS A 802 -24.92 25.19 -11.78
N THR A 803 -26.21 25.36 -12.03
CA THR A 803 -27.17 25.98 -11.11
C THR A 803 -28.56 25.36 -11.24
N ASP A 804 -29.31 25.33 -10.15
CA ASP A 804 -30.76 25.07 -10.14
C ASP A 804 -31.59 26.38 -10.05
N GLY A 805 -30.92 27.53 -10.17
CA GLY A 805 -31.49 28.86 -9.99
C GLY A 805 -31.37 29.41 -8.57
N THR A 806 -30.78 28.68 -7.62
CA THR A 806 -30.48 29.16 -6.27
C THR A 806 -29.00 29.49 -6.12
N ASP A 807 -28.68 30.42 -5.22
CA ASP A 807 -27.30 30.78 -4.91
C ASP A 807 -26.50 29.58 -4.38
N ALA A 808 -27.08 28.84 -3.42
CA ALA A 808 -26.46 27.70 -2.75
C ALA A 808 -26.04 26.56 -3.69
N ASN A 809 -26.80 26.33 -4.76
CA ASN A 809 -26.52 25.29 -5.75
C ASN A 809 -25.93 25.83 -7.05
N THR A 810 -25.47 27.09 -7.05
CA THR A 810 -24.65 27.64 -8.12
C THR A 810 -23.18 27.37 -7.83
N VAL A 811 -22.69 26.25 -8.37
CA VAL A 811 -21.40 25.66 -7.99
C VAL A 811 -20.59 25.23 -9.21
N LEU A 812 -19.26 25.29 -9.05
CA LEU A 812 -18.31 24.69 -9.96
C LEU A 812 -18.55 23.18 -10.03
N VAL A 813 -18.61 22.62 -11.24
CA VAL A 813 -18.76 21.16 -11.42
C VAL A 813 -17.42 20.47 -11.15
N LYS A 814 -16.36 20.97 -11.78
CA LYS A 814 -14.98 20.49 -11.63
C LYS A 814 -14.01 21.54 -12.18
N ASP A 815 -12.91 21.76 -11.48
CA ASP A 815 -11.71 22.40 -12.04
C ASP A 815 -10.98 21.35 -12.91
N ILE A 816 -11.20 21.41 -14.22
CA ILE A 816 -10.70 20.38 -15.15
C ILE A 816 -9.21 20.62 -15.45
N TRP A 817 -8.82 21.86 -15.73
CA TRP A 817 -7.43 22.22 -15.92
C TRP A 817 -6.91 22.97 -14.70
N THR A 818 -6.45 22.21 -13.72
CA THR A 818 -6.00 22.77 -12.44
C THR A 818 -4.75 23.65 -12.56
N GLY A 819 -4.57 24.53 -11.59
CA GLY A 819 -3.35 25.33 -11.39
C GLY A 819 -3.36 26.67 -12.14
N THR A 820 -2.20 27.32 -12.19
CA THR A 820 -2.05 28.64 -12.82
C THR A 820 -1.07 28.61 -13.99
N ASN A 821 -1.30 29.46 -14.98
CA ASN A 821 -0.37 29.71 -16.07
C ASN A 821 0.84 30.54 -15.60
N VAL A 822 1.78 30.80 -16.53
CA VAL A 822 3.03 31.56 -16.26
C VAL A 822 2.82 32.98 -15.74
N ASN A 823 1.62 33.56 -15.92
CA ASN A 823 1.26 34.87 -15.42
C ASN A 823 0.47 34.82 -14.10
N THR A 824 0.50 33.69 -13.39
CA THR A 824 -0.23 33.43 -12.13
C THR A 824 -1.76 33.53 -12.24
N GLN A 825 -2.30 33.50 -13.47
CA GLN A 825 -3.74 33.42 -13.71
C GLN A 825 -4.17 31.96 -13.70
N PRO A 826 -5.37 31.62 -13.20
CA PRO A 826 -5.86 30.25 -13.26
C PRO A 826 -5.96 29.77 -14.72
N ASN A 827 -5.74 28.48 -14.90
CA ASN A 827 -5.87 27.82 -16.20
C ASN A 827 -7.35 27.76 -16.63
N ASN A 828 -7.60 27.47 -17.91
CA ASN A 828 -8.95 27.55 -18.51
C ASN A 828 -9.23 26.26 -19.30
N SER A 829 -10.17 25.42 -18.86
CA SER A 829 -10.55 24.22 -19.62
C SER A 829 -11.37 24.49 -20.89
N ILE A 830 -11.97 25.69 -20.99
CA ILE A 830 -12.78 26.16 -22.12
C ILE A 830 -13.84 25.12 -22.54
N PRO A 831 -14.85 24.78 -21.72
CA PRO A 831 -15.89 23.84 -22.12
C PRO A 831 -16.67 24.35 -23.37
N THR A 832 -17.02 23.48 -24.32
CA THR A 832 -17.85 23.82 -25.49
C THR A 832 -18.77 22.67 -25.89
N SER A 833 -19.71 22.92 -26.82
CA SER A 833 -20.56 21.88 -27.41
C SER A 833 -21.36 21.09 -26.37
N LEU A 834 -21.90 21.78 -25.36
CA LEU A 834 -22.66 21.16 -24.28
C LEU A 834 -23.98 20.59 -24.80
N VAL A 835 -24.25 19.31 -24.52
CA VAL A 835 -25.50 18.64 -24.91
C VAL A 835 -25.99 17.71 -23.81
N ASN A 836 -27.30 17.59 -23.67
CA ASN A 836 -27.91 16.56 -22.81
C ASN A 836 -27.86 15.20 -23.52
N PHE A 837 -26.97 14.31 -23.08
CA PHE A 837 -26.86 12.93 -23.52
C PHE A 837 -27.50 11.99 -22.50
N ASN A 838 -28.80 11.72 -22.69
CA ASN A 838 -29.56 10.77 -21.86
C ASN A 838 -29.48 11.05 -20.35
N GLY A 839 -29.55 12.33 -19.96
CA GLY A 839 -29.48 12.78 -18.56
C GLY A 839 -28.06 13.06 -18.05
N THR A 840 -27.04 12.76 -18.84
CA THR A 840 -25.63 13.13 -18.58
C THR A 840 -25.24 14.28 -19.51
N LEU A 841 -24.51 15.28 -19.04
CA LEU A 841 -23.94 16.31 -19.91
C LEU A 841 -22.77 15.72 -20.70
N ALA A 842 -22.77 15.90 -22.02
CA ALA A 842 -21.60 15.71 -22.87
C ALA A 842 -21.08 17.05 -23.38
N PHE A 843 -19.76 17.24 -23.37
CA PHE A 843 -19.11 18.50 -23.76
C PHE A 843 -17.65 18.26 -24.18
N ALA A 844 -17.03 19.25 -24.81
CA ALA A 844 -15.60 19.23 -25.13
C ALA A 844 -14.85 20.15 -24.16
N ALA A 845 -13.73 19.70 -23.57
CA ALA A 845 -12.91 20.51 -22.66
C ALA A 845 -11.44 20.09 -22.70
N SER A 846 -10.56 21.01 -22.27
CA SER A 846 -9.11 20.82 -22.16
C SER A 846 -8.69 20.49 -20.72
N ASP A 847 -7.84 19.48 -20.53
CA ASP A 847 -7.16 19.20 -19.25
C ASP A 847 -5.75 19.80 -19.17
N GLY A 848 -5.40 20.65 -20.16
CA GLY A 848 -4.07 21.26 -20.28
C GLY A 848 -3.08 20.43 -21.09
N THR A 849 -3.37 19.14 -21.30
CA THR A 849 -2.58 18.27 -22.20
C THR A 849 -3.36 18.07 -23.50
N ASN A 850 -4.63 17.65 -23.38
CA ASN A 850 -5.48 17.25 -24.51
C ASN A 850 -6.84 17.95 -24.42
N ARG A 851 -7.49 18.17 -25.56
CA ARG A 851 -8.88 18.63 -25.64
C ARG A 851 -9.75 17.53 -26.23
N GLU A 852 -10.63 16.99 -25.40
CA GLU A 852 -11.36 15.75 -25.65
C GLU A 852 -12.84 15.86 -25.28
N VAL A 853 -13.61 14.79 -25.51
CA VAL A 853 -15.01 14.70 -25.06
C VAL A 853 -15.03 14.32 -23.58
N TRP A 854 -15.87 15.01 -22.82
CA TRP A 854 -16.11 14.80 -21.40
C TRP A 854 -17.58 14.49 -21.15
N LEU A 855 -17.83 13.66 -20.15
CA LEU A 855 -19.16 13.42 -19.59
C LEU A 855 -19.21 13.93 -18.15
N SER A 856 -20.39 14.41 -17.73
CA SER A 856 -20.65 14.84 -16.36
C SER A 856 -22.10 14.60 -15.95
N ASP A 857 -22.31 14.06 -14.76
CA ASP A 857 -23.62 14.05 -14.09
C ASP A 857 -23.84 15.31 -13.20
N GLY A 858 -22.91 16.27 -13.28
CA GLY A 858 -22.87 17.46 -12.45
C GLY A 858 -22.07 17.33 -11.16
N THR A 859 -21.41 16.20 -10.90
CA THR A 859 -20.49 16.01 -9.75
C THR A 859 -19.04 15.98 -10.20
N THR A 860 -18.11 16.41 -9.33
CA THR A 860 -16.68 16.39 -9.62
C THR A 860 -16.15 14.97 -9.88
N ALA A 861 -16.63 13.97 -9.13
CA ALA A 861 -16.21 12.58 -9.24
C ALA A 861 -16.60 11.95 -10.60
N ASN A 862 -17.78 12.29 -11.12
CA ASN A 862 -18.28 11.77 -12.39
C ASN A 862 -18.09 12.75 -13.56
N THR A 863 -17.30 13.80 -13.40
CA THR A 863 -16.88 14.67 -14.50
C THR A 863 -15.52 14.24 -15.02
N ARG A 864 -15.50 13.61 -16.19
CA ARG A 864 -14.29 12.97 -16.72
C ARG A 864 -14.27 12.87 -18.23
N LYS A 865 -13.05 12.75 -18.75
CA LYS A 865 -12.75 12.48 -20.14
C LYS A 865 -13.31 11.11 -20.53
N VAL A 866 -13.90 11.04 -21.71
CA VAL A 866 -14.46 9.83 -22.32
C VAL A 866 -13.31 9.04 -22.94
N SER A 867 -12.73 9.60 -24.00
CA SER A 867 -11.73 8.95 -24.84
C SER A 867 -10.56 9.90 -25.08
N ASN A 868 -9.35 9.37 -25.18
CA ASN A 868 -8.18 10.11 -25.62
C ASN A 868 -8.02 9.92 -27.14
N ILE A 869 -8.79 10.68 -27.93
CA ILE A 869 -8.85 10.52 -29.39
C ILE A 869 -7.55 10.98 -30.05
N ASN A 870 -6.92 12.03 -29.53
CA ASN A 870 -5.63 12.54 -30.00
C ASN A 870 -4.62 12.57 -28.86
N ALA A 871 -3.87 11.48 -28.70
CA ALA A 871 -2.96 11.30 -27.58
C ALA A 871 -1.84 12.35 -27.48
N THR A 872 -1.46 12.98 -28.59
CA THR A 872 -0.34 13.93 -28.67
C THR A 872 -0.78 15.35 -29.03
N GLY A 873 -2.09 15.65 -29.04
CA GLY A 873 -2.61 16.92 -29.49
C GLY A 873 -4.06 17.20 -29.05
N LEU A 874 -4.72 18.10 -29.78
CA LEU A 874 -6.10 18.50 -29.50
C LEU A 874 -7.05 17.82 -30.48
N ALA A 875 -7.97 16.98 -29.98
CA ALA A 875 -8.97 16.34 -30.82
C ALA A 875 -10.07 17.32 -31.28
N ASN A 876 -10.22 18.45 -30.57
CA ASN A 876 -11.20 19.51 -30.83
C ASN A 876 -12.62 19.00 -31.12
N PRO A 877 -13.26 18.23 -30.22
CA PRO A 877 -14.58 17.68 -30.51
C PRO A 877 -15.65 18.75 -30.72
N GLY A 878 -16.50 18.55 -31.72
CA GLY A 878 -17.55 19.48 -32.11
C GLY A 878 -18.82 18.78 -32.58
N ARG A 879 -19.89 19.56 -32.81
CA ARG A 879 -21.17 19.07 -33.36
C ARG A 879 -21.76 17.86 -32.62
N LEU A 880 -21.59 17.82 -31.29
CA LEU A 880 -22.13 16.75 -30.46
C LEU A 880 -23.65 16.64 -30.70
N THR A 881 -24.11 15.45 -31.11
CA THR A 881 -25.47 15.20 -31.58
C THR A 881 -25.96 13.87 -31.03
N VAL A 882 -27.07 13.90 -30.29
CA VAL A 882 -27.66 12.70 -29.70
C VAL A 882 -28.64 12.05 -30.68
N VAL A 883 -28.43 10.76 -30.96
CA VAL A 883 -29.30 9.93 -31.79
C VAL A 883 -29.67 8.69 -31.00
N GLY A 884 -30.84 8.72 -30.36
CA GLY A 884 -31.26 7.67 -29.44
C GLY A 884 -30.31 7.54 -28.25
N THR A 885 -29.68 6.38 -28.12
CA THR A 885 -28.72 6.09 -27.04
C THR A 885 -27.28 6.39 -27.42
N GLN A 886 -27.01 6.91 -28.63
CA GLN A 886 -25.67 7.17 -29.15
C GLN A 886 -25.37 8.67 -29.17
N LEU A 887 -24.10 9.02 -28.94
CA LEU A 887 -23.59 10.38 -29.11
C LEU A 887 -22.65 10.42 -30.32
N PHE A 888 -23.08 11.11 -31.38
CA PHE A 888 -22.25 11.37 -32.54
C PHE A 888 -21.55 12.72 -32.40
N PHE A 889 -20.32 12.82 -32.88
CA PHE A 889 -19.58 14.07 -32.88
C PHE A 889 -18.46 14.03 -33.91
N ILE A 890 -17.86 15.18 -34.18
CA ILE A 890 -16.66 15.26 -35.03
C ILE A 890 -15.43 15.50 -34.17
N ALA A 891 -14.29 14.89 -34.53
CA ALA A 891 -13.02 15.08 -33.85
C ALA A 891 -11.83 14.74 -34.77
N ASN A 892 -10.62 15.16 -34.37
CA ASN A 892 -9.39 14.93 -35.13
C ASN A 892 -8.39 14.10 -34.33
N ASN A 893 -8.08 12.88 -34.78
CA ASN A 893 -7.12 11.97 -34.13
C ASN A 893 -5.64 12.30 -34.36
N GLY A 894 -5.34 13.35 -35.13
CA GLY A 894 -3.98 13.76 -35.48
C GLY A 894 -3.43 13.12 -36.75
N THR A 895 -4.10 12.11 -37.33
CA THR A 895 -3.66 11.45 -38.57
C THR A 895 -4.61 11.68 -39.74
N ASN A 896 -5.92 11.65 -39.51
CA ASN A 896 -6.93 11.62 -40.59
C ASN A 896 -7.69 12.94 -40.75
N GLY A 897 -7.33 13.98 -40.00
CA GLY A 897 -8.13 15.22 -39.96
C GLY A 897 -9.43 15.03 -39.16
N THR A 898 -10.44 15.86 -39.44
CA THR A 898 -11.73 15.86 -38.75
C THR A 898 -12.64 14.77 -39.33
N GLU A 899 -13.00 13.82 -38.48
CA GLU A 899 -13.79 12.63 -38.84
C GLU A 899 -15.00 12.46 -37.91
N LEU A 900 -15.94 11.59 -38.32
CA LEU A 900 -17.13 11.27 -37.53
C LEU A 900 -16.79 10.22 -36.47
N TYR A 901 -17.20 10.46 -35.22
CA TYR A 901 -17.06 9.56 -34.09
C TYR A 901 -18.44 9.26 -33.47
N VAL A 902 -18.53 8.11 -32.81
CA VAL A 902 -19.70 7.72 -32.03
C VAL A 902 -19.27 7.17 -30.66
N LEU A 903 -20.07 7.49 -29.64
CA LEU A 903 -20.03 6.88 -28.31
C LEU A 903 -21.32 6.09 -28.06
#